data_AF-A0A420IGM2-F1
#
_entry.id   AF-A0A420IGM2-F1
#
_cell.length_a   1.000
_cell.length_b   1.000
_cell.length_c   1.000
_cell.angle_alpha   90.00
_cell.angle_beta   90.00
_cell.angle_gamma   90.00
#
_symmetry.space_group_name_H-M   'P 1'
#
loop_
_entity.id
_entity.type
_entity.pdbx_description
1 polymer ?
#
loop_
_entity_poly.entity_id
_entity_poly.type
_entity_poly.pdbx_seq_one_letter_code
_entity_poly.pdbx_strand_id
1 'polypeptide(L)'
;MLSRLLSSPWEKRFSCRYVRDFPVLSVQNKYYIERVRTYHNHAGCRDLAGEGSESTRAQKDTAERSTRTLPTKWTNFPENMEKKTPGPDTSLRQNFDSHQSHYIRNILAEYLKLGESSLRKEFWDRHKSKECGESLPGILLYYLHRSISDDTPSSSLDNLIYDISIATLNSRGLSWRDVDNWAYILTAECGDEMTARLCESDYQVQNFVILHILDQRLSSVKSLEMMLICSWGMILEKNLSGKDFHLQRVKNLQSTIVTTSASGESKSSISPRTSDLELRNRDQKLRNHDVSYINIYTFKYLARKLLTHSRRIWPSSMVNIAQMTSSFAISYAARKNPGLKSIDAFMSRQLCDLINTLMVDFSFHSEAEPYLLIVHNWNSQKELLKLASKFKPVLVLSQASYRAIIQVFAAHKKTEVQRKSIMKRSRSWPPWCVSQHGMDTEGLISEEQTQVVMAVARLKEAGYGGDWFEEALRIIGGQEFDGTPTIQSRKILSQPRDTCSDDSEMEPNLWAARITATRDVHEAWSAFLQFKKNGGRPNQEMYLAMFEKLTFNIIREHRKRDYSEVVPGDGLEVLAVPDNNYSDYYKRHLEPPSIEDLYSDMLRSGLRPEKRCLSFLVRNSRTPDDGLRYLRASGLSMNALRSLGAFGRPSDPNVLKEIPLKIFSDYIYLICRFVPRLVQIDLTEQEHSGIPEWTILHLKKKSHFGTKLDEPLHLAAYLLNTRRPNILPPWYSFFRALTRENSIISWEYAGHAKNDILAWKVLRSSLDDFSRCGLHLNTRGFSIICHGFDKYIRAFFQSGDEDQNHIEEACLFIKNEFKKLSENSCELYHLPKLYQSIRGVHLHVYMRCLALVKDYDEIISTLEWMARNSKYLKDILDQESPDSRLKFRRIFIVIAISCQGTSFELSARRLIASVDAWGGWPTDEEIDEYKHNSSPSSSIPGLR
;
A
#
# COMPACT_ATOMS: atom_id res chain seq x y z
N MET A 1 9.60 16.85 18.94
CA MET A 1 8.43 17.66 19.34
C MET A 1 7.65 17.00 20.48
N LEU A 2 7.48 15.66 20.51
CA LEU A 2 7.25 14.91 21.76
C LEU A 2 8.31 15.23 22.84
N SER A 3 9.56 15.49 22.42
CA SER A 3 10.56 16.16 23.25
C SER A 3 10.06 17.51 23.79
N ARG A 4 9.70 18.48 22.93
CA ARG A 4 9.21 19.82 23.34
C ARG A 4 7.95 19.83 24.23
N LEU A 5 7.03 18.87 24.07
CA LEU A 5 5.82 18.76 24.90
C LEU A 5 6.06 18.05 26.24
N LEU A 6 7.18 17.31 26.39
CA LEU A 6 7.53 16.54 27.59
C LEU A 6 8.88 16.98 28.22
N SER A 7 9.54 17.99 27.65
CA SER A 7 10.82 18.53 28.13
C SER A 7 10.63 19.86 28.85
N SER A 8 10.15 19.80 30.10
CA SER A 8 10.40 20.79 31.17
C SER A 8 9.66 20.34 32.45
N PRO A 9 10.27 20.16 33.64
CA PRO A 9 11.69 20.07 34.01
C PRO A 9 12.02 18.68 34.60
N TRP A 10 12.48 17.73 33.79
CA TRP A 10 12.82 16.36 34.23
C TRP A 10 14.34 16.07 34.27
N GLU A 11 15.19 17.08 34.04
CA GLU A 11 16.65 16.91 33.96
C GLU A 11 17.39 16.91 35.31
N LYS A 12 16.70 16.91 36.46
CA LYS A 12 17.36 16.99 37.79
C LYS A 12 17.02 15.86 38.77
N ARG A 13 16.94 14.59 38.35
CA ARG A 13 16.97 13.45 39.30
C ARG A 13 17.60 12.18 38.72
N PHE A 14 18.91 12.20 38.46
CA PHE A 14 19.70 10.97 38.38
C PHE A 14 21.05 11.17 39.04
N SER A 15 21.08 10.98 40.37
CA SER A 15 22.31 10.71 41.13
C SER A 15 22.00 9.67 42.20
N CYS A 16 22.97 8.77 42.41
CA CYS A 16 23.07 7.72 43.43
C CYS A 16 22.23 6.45 43.19
N ARG A 17 22.72 5.23 43.45
CA ARG A 17 24.02 4.71 43.91
C ARG A 17 24.10 3.23 43.49
N TYR A 18 25.29 2.77 43.17
CA TYR A 18 25.64 1.36 42.97
C TYR A 18 25.37 0.56 44.25
N VAL A 19 24.76 -0.62 44.10
CA VAL A 19 25.00 -1.77 44.99
C VAL A 19 25.12 -3.01 44.09
N ARG A 20 26.31 -3.63 44.12
CA ARG A 20 26.58 -4.96 43.58
C ARG A 20 25.87 -5.97 44.45
N ASP A 21 25.27 -7.00 43.85
CA ASP A 21 25.40 -8.40 44.27
C ASP A 21 24.64 -9.33 43.29
N PHE A 22 25.28 -10.45 42.95
CA PHE A 22 24.74 -11.58 42.18
C PHE A 22 24.15 -12.62 43.16
N PRO A 23 23.15 -13.43 42.76
CA PRO A 23 23.50 -14.77 42.26
C PRO A 23 22.63 -15.31 41.11
N VAL A 24 23.12 -16.41 40.55
CA VAL A 24 22.69 -17.22 39.40
C VAL A 24 21.56 -18.20 39.80
N LEU A 25 20.49 -18.36 39.00
CA LEU A 25 19.92 -19.66 38.53
C LEU A 25 18.47 -19.61 37.98
N SER A 26 18.29 -20.46 36.95
CA SER A 26 17.08 -21.15 36.45
C SER A 26 16.06 -20.38 35.57
N VAL A 27 15.87 -20.94 34.38
CA VAL A 27 14.97 -20.48 33.32
C VAL A 27 13.56 -21.01 33.60
N GLN A 28 12.66 -20.10 33.99
CA GLN A 28 11.22 -20.25 33.75
C GLN A 28 10.69 -18.90 33.24
N ASN A 29 10.03 -18.94 32.08
CA ASN A 29 9.33 -17.79 31.50
C ASN A 29 8.13 -17.44 32.38
N LYS A 30 8.28 -16.43 33.24
CA LYS A 30 7.15 -15.79 33.94
C LYS A 30 7.19 -14.28 33.71
N TYR A 31 6.03 -13.75 33.29
CA TYR A 31 5.70 -12.32 33.42
C TYR A 31 5.63 -12.00 34.92
N TYR A 32 6.30 -10.93 35.36
CA TYR A 32 6.18 -10.48 36.75
C TYR A 32 5.36 -9.19 36.81
N ILE A 33 4.35 -9.26 37.67
CA ILE A 33 3.34 -8.25 38.00
C ILE A 33 3.96 -7.29 39.02
N GLU A 34 3.97 -5.98 38.73
CA GLU A 34 4.32 -4.97 39.73
C GLU A 34 3.04 -4.26 40.18
N ARG A 35 2.77 -4.34 41.49
CA ARG A 35 1.59 -3.72 42.12
C ARG A 35 1.77 -2.21 42.17
N VAL A 36 0.76 -1.46 41.74
CA VAL A 36 0.69 -0.01 41.97
C VAL A 36 -0.03 0.20 43.30
N ARG A 37 0.64 0.80 44.28
CA ARG A 37 -0.05 1.36 45.46
C ARG A 37 -0.88 2.55 45.00
N THR A 38 -2.16 2.54 45.33
CA THR A 38 -3.09 3.65 45.15
C THR A 38 -2.53 4.92 45.82
N TYR A 39 -2.27 5.96 45.02
CA TYR A 39 -1.93 7.28 45.55
C TYR A 39 -3.22 8.08 45.73
N HIS A 40 -3.59 8.33 46.99
CA HIS A 40 -4.55 9.35 47.35
C HIS A 40 -3.89 10.73 47.38
N ASN A 41 -4.71 11.72 47.01
CA ASN A 41 -4.46 13.16 47.05
C ASN A 41 -3.73 13.60 48.32
N HIS A 42 -2.64 14.36 48.18
CA HIS A 42 -2.32 15.44 49.10
C HIS A 42 -1.50 16.54 48.41
N ALA A 43 -2.05 17.75 48.45
CA ALA A 43 -1.38 19.01 48.15
C ALA A 43 -0.65 19.52 49.41
N GLY A 44 0.46 20.26 49.24
CA GLY A 44 1.08 21.00 50.35
C GLY A 44 2.52 21.48 50.13
N CYS A 45 2.66 22.69 49.59
CA CYS A 45 3.58 23.80 49.92
C CYS A 45 4.96 23.63 50.64
N ARG A 46 5.91 24.43 50.10
CA ARG A 46 6.93 25.32 50.73
C ARG A 46 8.41 24.90 50.84
N ASP A 47 9.22 25.65 50.05
CA ASP A 47 10.25 26.61 50.47
C ASP A 47 11.71 26.24 50.83
N LEU A 48 12.57 27.07 50.21
CA LEU A 48 13.82 27.70 50.67
C LEU A 48 15.21 27.09 50.35
N ALA A 49 15.91 27.90 49.54
CA ALA A 49 17.26 28.46 49.74
C ALA A 49 18.51 27.59 49.53
N GLY A 50 19.53 28.24 48.96
CA GLY A 50 20.92 27.75 48.99
C GLY A 50 21.77 28.23 47.82
N GLU A 51 22.45 29.34 48.04
CA GLU A 51 23.48 30.00 47.23
C GLU A 51 24.68 29.10 46.87
N GLY A 52 25.50 29.52 45.89
CA GLY A 52 26.81 28.90 45.67
C GLY A 52 27.45 29.28 44.34
N SER A 53 28.18 30.38 44.35
CA SER A 53 28.90 31.06 43.30
C SER A 53 30.20 30.37 42.83
N GLU A 54 30.67 30.84 41.65
CA GLU A 54 32.08 30.96 41.22
C GLU A 54 32.88 29.67 40.93
N SER A 55 33.90 29.65 40.08
CA SER A 55 34.39 30.50 38.97
C SER A 55 35.63 29.78 38.40
N THR A 56 36.22 30.34 37.35
CA THR A 56 37.61 30.15 36.85
C THR A 56 37.96 28.84 36.12
N ARG A 57 38.84 28.81 35.11
CA ARG A 57 39.41 29.76 34.12
C ARG A 57 40.40 28.91 33.28
N ALA A 58 40.83 29.46 32.15
CA ALA A 58 42.12 29.23 31.47
C ALA A 58 42.22 27.93 30.61
N GLN A 59 42.30 28.04 29.27
CA GLN A 59 43.48 28.38 28.42
C GLN A 59 44.42 27.17 28.26
N LYS A 60 45.08 26.89 27.12
CA LYS A 60 45.12 27.38 25.73
C LYS A 60 46.12 26.45 25.01
N ASP A 61 46.28 26.66 23.69
CA ASP A 61 47.47 26.36 22.88
C ASP A 61 47.69 24.92 22.38
N THR A 62 48.29 24.64 21.22
CA THR A 62 48.26 25.14 19.82
C THR A 62 49.21 24.22 19.02
N ALA A 63 49.02 24.20 17.69
CA ALA A 63 50.04 24.01 16.64
C ALA A 63 50.39 22.60 16.06
N GLU A 64 49.88 22.41 14.84
CA GLU A 64 50.60 22.25 13.55
C GLU A 64 51.24 20.94 13.02
N ARG A 65 50.73 20.57 11.81
CA ARG A 65 51.35 20.16 10.51
C ARG A 65 52.36 19.01 10.40
N SER A 66 52.06 18.04 9.50
CA SER A 66 52.65 17.91 8.13
C SER A 66 52.08 16.64 7.42
N THR A 67 51.43 16.74 6.25
CA THR A 67 51.85 16.53 4.84
C THR A 67 51.79 15.11 4.24
N ARG A 68 51.13 15.03 3.04
CA ARG A 68 51.27 14.10 1.89
C ARG A 68 50.85 12.62 2.13
N THR A 69 50.18 11.88 1.22
CA THR A 69 50.17 11.86 -0.27
C THR A 69 48.99 11.00 -0.79
N LEU A 70 48.45 11.33 -1.97
CA LEU A 70 47.57 10.50 -2.83
C LEU A 70 48.36 9.36 -3.51
N PRO A 71 47.72 8.33 -4.11
CA PRO A 71 47.47 8.42 -5.56
C PRO A 71 46.24 7.63 -6.14
N THR A 72 45.86 8.11 -7.34
CA THR A 72 45.41 7.42 -8.58
C THR A 72 44.01 6.81 -8.79
N LYS A 73 43.33 7.45 -9.76
CA LYS A 73 42.30 6.96 -10.71
C LYS A 73 42.86 5.88 -11.66
N TRP A 74 41.98 5.04 -12.24
CA TRP A 74 41.95 4.43 -13.60
C TRP A 74 40.46 4.09 -13.86
N THR A 75 39.67 4.60 -14.83
CA THR A 75 39.65 4.52 -16.30
C THR A 75 39.85 3.12 -16.89
N ASN A 76 38.79 2.56 -17.50
CA ASN A 76 38.83 1.88 -18.82
C ASN A 76 37.40 1.54 -19.32
N PHE A 77 37.10 2.02 -20.52
CA PHE A 77 36.05 1.55 -21.43
C PHE A 77 36.58 0.35 -22.24
N PRO A 78 35.70 -0.48 -22.84
CA PRO A 78 36.03 -1.17 -24.07
C PRO A 78 35.15 -0.69 -25.24
N GLU A 79 35.82 -0.19 -26.26
CA GLU A 79 35.34 -0.10 -27.64
C GLU A 79 35.32 -1.50 -28.27
N ASN A 80 34.28 -1.81 -29.04
CA ASN A 80 34.34 -2.70 -30.20
C ASN A 80 33.08 -2.50 -31.06
N MET A 81 33.21 -1.67 -32.09
CA MET A 81 32.24 -1.46 -33.16
C MET A 81 32.75 -2.17 -34.42
N GLU A 82 32.11 -3.27 -34.82
CA GLU A 82 32.30 -3.87 -36.14
C GLU A 82 31.33 -3.26 -37.16
N LYS A 83 31.89 -2.97 -38.34
CA LYS A 83 31.27 -2.32 -39.50
C LYS A 83 30.25 -3.23 -40.20
N LYS A 84 29.06 -2.71 -40.51
CA LYS A 84 28.23 -3.16 -41.65
C LYS A 84 27.63 -1.96 -42.40
N THR A 85 27.76 -2.00 -43.71
CA THR A 85 27.36 -1.00 -44.73
C THR A 85 25.83 -0.83 -44.88
N PRO A 86 25.34 0.32 -45.40
CA PRO A 86 23.93 0.70 -45.31
C PRO A 86 23.10 0.45 -46.59
N GLY A 87 21.78 0.28 -46.40
CA GLY A 87 20.74 0.49 -47.41
C GLY A 87 19.38 -0.13 -47.01
N PRO A 88 18.22 0.38 -47.49
CA PRO A 88 17.78 1.76 -47.57
C PRO A 88 16.92 2.18 -46.36
N ASP A 89 17.00 3.47 -46.08
CA ASP A 89 16.42 4.19 -44.95
C ASP A 89 14.90 4.33 -45.00
N THR A 90 14.22 3.86 -43.96
CA THR A 90 12.92 4.42 -43.50
C THR A 90 12.57 3.93 -42.10
N SER A 91 12.95 2.68 -41.77
CA SER A 91 12.74 2.08 -40.44
C SER A 91 13.75 2.55 -39.39
N LEU A 92 15.00 2.81 -39.80
CA LEU A 92 16.05 3.33 -38.92
C LEU A 92 15.78 4.76 -38.48
N ARG A 93 15.24 5.61 -39.37
CA ARG A 93 14.86 7.00 -39.03
C ARG A 93 13.81 7.08 -37.93
N GLN A 94 12.74 6.29 -38.01
CA GLN A 94 11.68 6.32 -36.99
C GLN A 94 12.15 5.80 -35.61
N ASN A 95 13.06 4.81 -35.59
CA ASN A 95 13.66 4.33 -34.33
C ASN A 95 14.66 5.36 -33.76
N PHE A 96 15.46 6.01 -34.61
CA PHE A 96 16.36 7.11 -34.20
C PHE A 96 15.59 8.29 -33.60
N ASP A 97 14.54 8.77 -34.27
CA ASP A 97 13.71 9.89 -33.81
C ASP A 97 13.06 9.62 -32.44
N SER A 98 12.67 8.35 -32.18
CA SER A 98 12.08 7.94 -30.91
C SER A 98 13.10 7.91 -29.77
N HIS A 99 14.30 7.35 -30.00
CA HIS A 99 15.39 7.34 -29.01
C HIS A 99 15.86 8.75 -28.67
N GLN A 100 15.89 9.63 -29.66
CA GLN A 100 16.35 11.01 -29.54
C GLN A 100 15.33 11.91 -28.81
N SER A 101 14.03 11.75 -29.09
CA SER A 101 12.97 12.42 -28.32
C SER A 101 12.96 12.01 -26.84
N HIS A 102 13.23 10.73 -26.55
CA HIS A 102 13.39 10.25 -25.18
C HIS A 102 14.64 10.82 -24.49
N TYR A 103 15.74 11.00 -25.22
CA TYR A 103 16.97 11.60 -24.73
C TYR A 103 16.77 13.07 -24.32
N ILE A 104 16.21 13.91 -25.19
CA ILE A 104 16.00 15.35 -24.89
C ILE A 104 15.00 15.55 -23.74
N ARG A 105 13.97 14.70 -23.63
CA ARG A 105 13.05 14.72 -22.49
C ARG A 105 13.77 14.41 -21.17
N ASN A 106 14.69 13.44 -21.17
CA ASN A 106 15.45 13.09 -19.97
C ASN A 106 16.39 14.25 -19.57
N ILE A 107 17.01 14.92 -20.55
CA ILE A 107 17.82 16.13 -20.33
C ILE A 107 16.98 17.23 -19.65
N LEU A 108 15.77 17.51 -20.16
CA LEU A 108 14.87 18.49 -19.52
C LEU A 108 14.55 18.10 -18.07
N ALA A 109 14.27 16.83 -17.82
CA ALA A 109 13.96 16.34 -16.48
C ALA A 109 15.15 16.42 -15.51
N GLU A 110 16.38 16.25 -16.00
CA GLU A 110 17.60 16.46 -15.22
C GLU A 110 17.86 17.95 -14.96
N TYR A 111 17.68 18.80 -15.97
CA TYR A 111 17.84 20.25 -15.85
C TYR A 111 16.90 20.84 -14.79
N LEU A 112 15.63 20.42 -14.77
CA LEU A 112 14.64 20.89 -13.80
C LEU A 112 14.98 20.50 -12.34
N LYS A 113 15.81 19.46 -12.13
CA LYS A 113 16.26 19.06 -10.79
C LYS A 113 17.43 19.88 -10.27
N LEU A 114 18.15 20.60 -11.12
CA LEU A 114 19.27 21.44 -10.71
C LEU A 114 18.71 22.68 -10.00
N GLY A 115 19.11 22.93 -8.75
CA GLY A 115 18.67 24.12 -8.00
C GLY A 115 19.52 25.37 -8.25
N GLU A 116 20.81 25.19 -8.53
CA GLU A 116 21.78 26.29 -8.69
C GLU A 116 21.85 26.79 -10.13
N SER A 117 21.85 28.12 -10.30
CA SER A 117 21.92 28.77 -11.61
C SER A 117 23.26 28.53 -12.35
N SER A 118 24.37 28.43 -11.60
CA SER A 118 25.70 28.08 -12.13
C SER A 118 25.74 26.68 -12.75
N LEU A 119 25.22 25.68 -12.02
CA LEU A 119 25.14 24.29 -12.49
C LEU A 119 24.21 24.16 -13.70
N ARG A 120 23.10 24.92 -13.74
CA ARG A 120 22.20 24.97 -14.90
C ARG A 120 22.92 25.52 -16.15
N LYS A 121 23.75 26.55 -16.00
CA LYS A 121 24.54 27.12 -17.11
C LYS A 121 25.56 26.12 -17.64
N GLU A 122 26.35 25.48 -16.77
CA GLU A 122 27.31 24.43 -17.15
C GLU A 122 26.62 23.23 -17.82
N PHE A 123 25.45 22.82 -17.32
CA PHE A 123 24.67 21.74 -17.90
C PHE A 123 24.14 22.10 -19.29
N TRP A 124 23.61 23.32 -19.49
CA TRP A 124 23.17 23.78 -20.80
C TRP A 124 24.33 23.81 -21.81
N ASP A 125 25.49 24.36 -21.43
CA ASP A 125 26.66 24.43 -22.32
C ASP A 125 27.16 23.06 -22.76
N ARG A 126 27.01 22.03 -21.93
CA ARG A 126 27.37 20.64 -22.25
C ARG A 126 26.38 19.96 -23.21
N HIS A 127 25.11 20.34 -23.17
CA HIS A 127 24.03 19.62 -23.87
C HIS A 127 23.36 20.43 -25.00
N LYS A 128 23.76 21.69 -25.23
CA LYS A 128 23.20 22.51 -26.30
C LYS A 128 23.54 21.97 -27.69
N SER A 129 22.52 21.76 -28.51
CA SER A 129 22.63 21.29 -29.89
C SER A 129 21.48 21.86 -30.73
N LYS A 130 21.61 21.78 -32.06
CA LYS A 130 20.54 22.25 -32.99
C LYS A 130 19.21 21.53 -32.74
N GLU A 131 19.29 20.28 -32.32
CA GLU A 131 18.16 19.38 -32.04
C GLU A 131 17.27 19.88 -30.88
N CYS A 132 17.82 20.72 -30.00
CA CYS A 132 17.02 21.38 -28.95
C CYS A 132 15.91 22.24 -29.55
N GLY A 133 16.12 22.86 -30.72
CA GLY A 133 15.11 23.67 -31.40
C GLY A 133 14.04 22.85 -32.13
N GLU A 134 14.29 21.55 -32.39
CA GLU A 134 13.41 20.69 -33.19
C GLU A 134 12.35 19.95 -32.34
N SER A 135 12.54 19.91 -31.01
CA SER A 135 11.65 19.20 -30.08
C SER A 135 11.05 20.13 -29.04
N LEU A 136 9.75 19.98 -28.72
CA LEU A 136 9.08 20.81 -27.70
C LEU A 136 9.77 20.79 -26.33
N PRO A 137 10.27 19.64 -25.80
CA PRO A 137 11.03 19.63 -24.56
C PRO A 137 12.34 20.42 -24.64
N GLY A 138 13.03 20.39 -25.79
CA GLY A 138 14.27 21.13 -26.03
C GLY A 138 14.03 22.65 -26.15
N ILE A 139 12.92 23.05 -26.78
CA ILE A 139 12.50 24.46 -26.88
C ILE A 139 12.20 25.02 -25.49
N LEU A 140 11.52 24.23 -24.64
CA LEU A 140 11.27 24.62 -23.25
C LEU A 140 12.58 24.71 -22.44
N LEU A 141 13.49 23.76 -22.62
CA LEU A 141 14.80 23.79 -21.97
C LEU A 141 15.57 25.06 -22.32
N TYR A 142 15.60 25.43 -23.61
CA TYR A 142 16.21 26.66 -24.09
C TYR A 142 15.53 27.90 -23.49
N TYR A 143 14.19 27.92 -23.45
CA TYR A 143 13.42 29.02 -22.84
C TYR A 143 13.76 29.21 -21.36
N LEU A 144 13.78 28.13 -20.58
CA LEU A 144 14.11 28.14 -19.16
C LEU A 144 15.56 28.55 -18.89
N HIS A 145 16.49 28.24 -19.79
CA HIS A 145 17.86 28.71 -19.68
C HIS A 145 17.95 30.22 -19.94
N ARG A 146 17.28 30.70 -21.00
CA ARG A 146 17.28 32.11 -21.39
C ARG A 146 16.58 33.01 -20.38
N SER A 147 15.54 32.53 -19.69
CA SER A 147 14.87 33.32 -18.64
C SER A 147 15.70 33.50 -17.35
N ILE A 148 16.76 32.70 -17.18
CA ILE A 148 17.66 32.76 -16.02
C ILE A 148 18.97 33.50 -16.34
N SER A 149 19.37 33.54 -17.62
CA SER A 149 20.60 34.19 -18.07
C SER A 149 20.30 35.60 -18.60
N ASP A 150 20.76 36.64 -17.91
CA ASP A 150 20.69 38.04 -18.39
C ASP A 150 21.59 38.32 -19.62
N ASP A 151 22.35 37.31 -20.08
CA ASP A 151 23.25 37.42 -21.22
C ASP A 151 22.46 37.55 -22.54
N THR A 152 22.74 38.61 -23.30
CA THR A 152 22.33 38.75 -24.70
C THR A 152 22.90 37.59 -25.54
N PRO A 153 22.25 37.17 -26.65
CA PRO A 153 22.63 35.99 -27.42
C PRO A 153 24.06 36.11 -27.93
N SER A 154 25.00 35.47 -27.23
CA SER A 154 26.44 35.64 -27.46
C SER A 154 27.02 34.56 -28.37
N SER A 155 26.24 33.53 -28.73
CA SER A 155 26.69 32.45 -29.64
C SER A 155 25.82 32.33 -30.90
N SER A 156 26.46 32.08 -32.05
CA SER A 156 25.77 31.85 -33.34
C SER A 156 24.83 30.64 -33.32
N LEU A 157 25.05 29.70 -32.39
CA LEU A 157 24.25 28.50 -32.20
C LEU A 157 22.93 28.79 -31.46
N ASP A 158 22.89 29.75 -30.53
CA ASP A 158 21.66 30.12 -29.82
C ASP A 158 20.66 30.85 -30.72
N ASN A 159 21.15 31.69 -31.64
CA ASN A 159 20.32 32.31 -32.68
C ASN A 159 19.73 31.23 -33.61
N LEU A 160 20.55 30.25 -34.01
CA LEU A 160 20.09 29.14 -34.84
C LEU A 160 19.03 28.28 -34.12
N ILE A 161 19.22 27.99 -32.83
CA ILE A 161 18.22 27.26 -32.02
C ILE A 161 16.92 28.06 -31.93
N TYR A 162 16.98 29.37 -31.74
CA TYR A 162 15.81 30.24 -31.67
C TYR A 162 15.01 30.23 -32.98
N ASP A 163 15.68 30.34 -34.13
CA ASP A 163 15.03 30.31 -35.44
C ASP A 163 14.35 28.97 -35.73
N ILE A 164 15.04 27.85 -35.42
CA ILE A 164 14.47 26.49 -35.54
C ILE A 164 13.29 26.31 -34.58
N SER A 165 13.38 26.86 -33.36
CA SER A 165 12.31 26.78 -32.36
C SER A 165 11.04 27.49 -32.84
N ILE A 166 11.17 28.69 -33.41
CA ILE A 166 10.03 29.44 -33.97
C ILE A 166 9.38 28.67 -35.12
N ALA A 167 10.20 28.14 -36.04
CA ALA A 167 9.68 27.35 -37.16
C ALA A 167 8.91 26.11 -36.65
N THR A 168 9.45 25.42 -35.64
CA THR A 168 8.85 24.24 -35.04
C THR A 168 7.53 24.56 -34.31
N LEU A 169 7.49 25.62 -33.51
CA LEU A 169 6.27 26.05 -32.81
C LEU A 169 5.17 26.43 -33.80
N ASN A 170 5.49 27.26 -34.80
CA ASN A 170 4.54 27.71 -35.82
C ASN A 170 3.99 26.53 -36.64
N SER A 171 4.83 25.54 -36.98
CA SER A 171 4.40 24.34 -37.71
C SER A 171 3.35 23.51 -36.96
N ARG A 172 3.30 23.63 -35.63
CA ARG A 172 2.36 22.91 -34.75
C ARG A 172 1.22 23.78 -34.24
N GLY A 173 1.12 25.04 -34.71
CA GLY A 173 0.11 26.00 -34.25
C GLY A 173 0.32 26.49 -32.82
N LEU A 174 1.55 26.46 -32.33
CA LEU A 174 1.93 26.83 -30.96
C LEU A 174 2.74 28.14 -30.96
N SER A 175 2.81 28.80 -29.81
CA SER A 175 3.50 30.07 -29.61
C SER A 175 4.45 30.03 -28.41
N TRP A 176 5.31 31.06 -28.26
CA TRP A 176 6.13 31.20 -27.06
C TRP A 176 5.33 31.37 -25.77
N ARG A 177 4.04 31.79 -25.85
CA ARG A 177 3.15 31.84 -24.68
C ARG A 177 2.78 30.45 -24.18
N ASP A 178 2.65 29.47 -25.08
CA ASP A 178 2.45 28.07 -24.71
C ASP A 178 3.67 27.54 -23.94
N VAL A 179 4.88 27.89 -24.40
CA VAL A 179 6.15 27.50 -23.77
C VAL A 179 6.30 28.12 -22.37
N ASP A 180 5.99 29.41 -22.24
CA ASP A 180 5.98 30.11 -20.95
C ASP A 180 5.00 29.46 -19.96
N ASN A 181 3.80 29.13 -20.42
CA ASN A 181 2.84 28.41 -19.60
C ASN A 181 3.31 26.99 -19.21
N TRP A 182 3.98 26.25 -20.11
CA TRP A 182 4.58 24.97 -19.72
C TRP A 182 5.72 25.14 -18.70
N ALA A 183 6.50 26.22 -18.80
CA ALA A 183 7.51 26.58 -17.79
C ALA A 183 6.84 26.86 -16.45
N TYR A 184 5.77 27.65 -16.41
CA TYR A 184 4.99 27.90 -15.19
C TYR A 184 4.46 26.61 -14.56
N ILE A 185 3.96 25.66 -15.36
CA ILE A 185 3.47 24.37 -14.85
C ILE A 185 4.61 23.53 -14.28
N LEU A 186 5.70 23.34 -15.03
CA LEU A 186 6.76 22.38 -14.71
C LEU A 186 7.79 22.88 -13.70
N THR A 187 7.79 24.17 -13.35
CA THR A 187 8.64 24.75 -12.31
C THR A 187 8.07 24.60 -10.89
N ALA A 188 6.88 24.04 -10.73
CA ALA A 188 6.30 23.78 -9.40
C ALA A 188 7.11 22.74 -8.61
N GLU A 189 7.04 22.77 -7.28
CA GLU A 189 7.89 21.93 -6.41
C GLU A 189 7.48 20.44 -6.42
N CYS A 190 6.19 20.17 -6.59
CA CYS A 190 5.65 18.80 -6.54
C CYS A 190 4.63 18.51 -7.65
N GLY A 191 4.46 17.22 -7.99
CA GLY A 191 3.58 16.80 -9.09
C GLY A 191 2.09 17.14 -8.88
N ASP A 192 1.61 17.19 -7.64
CA ASP A 192 0.23 17.61 -7.35
C ASP A 192 0.03 19.10 -7.64
N GLU A 193 1.01 19.95 -7.31
CA GLU A 193 0.98 21.38 -7.63
C GLU A 193 1.09 21.63 -9.13
N MET A 194 1.97 20.89 -9.83
CA MET A 194 2.03 20.92 -11.31
C MET A 194 0.66 20.58 -11.91
N THR A 195 -0.06 19.61 -11.33
CA THR A 195 -1.41 19.24 -11.78
C THR A 195 -2.42 20.34 -11.50
N ALA A 196 -2.33 21.03 -10.37
CA ALA A 196 -3.18 22.18 -10.06
C ALA A 196 -2.97 23.32 -11.08
N ARG A 197 -1.70 23.69 -11.35
CA ARG A 197 -1.36 24.70 -12.37
C ARG A 197 -1.83 24.28 -13.76
N LEU A 198 -1.75 22.99 -14.10
CA LEU A 198 -2.29 22.45 -15.35
C LEU A 198 -3.81 22.67 -15.44
N CYS A 199 -4.57 22.46 -14.36
CA CYS A 199 -6.02 22.65 -14.34
C CYS A 199 -6.45 24.11 -14.57
N GLU A 200 -5.58 25.07 -14.28
CA GLU A 200 -5.81 26.50 -14.50
C GLU A 200 -5.42 26.97 -15.90
N SER A 201 -4.64 26.16 -16.62
CA SER A 201 -4.06 26.52 -17.89
C SER A 201 -5.08 26.54 -19.04
N ASP A 202 -5.16 27.67 -19.74
CA ASP A 202 -5.94 27.85 -20.97
C ASP A 202 -5.22 27.32 -22.23
N TYR A 203 -3.99 26.82 -22.10
CA TYR A 203 -3.17 26.39 -23.23
C TYR A 203 -3.23 24.88 -23.46
N GLN A 204 -2.93 24.46 -24.69
CA GLN A 204 -3.01 23.08 -25.11
C GLN A 204 -2.05 22.19 -24.30
N VAL A 205 -2.60 21.10 -23.75
CA VAL A 205 -1.81 20.13 -22.99
C VAL A 205 -0.96 19.28 -23.93
N GLN A 206 0.35 19.21 -23.67
CA GLN A 206 1.30 18.41 -24.43
C GLN A 206 1.73 17.13 -23.70
N ASN A 207 2.05 16.10 -24.47
CA ASN A 207 2.38 14.75 -23.98
C ASN A 207 3.56 14.78 -22.99
N PHE A 208 4.60 15.58 -23.28
CA PHE A 208 5.80 15.63 -22.44
C PHE A 208 5.54 16.32 -21.08
N VAL A 209 4.58 17.25 -21.01
CA VAL A 209 4.17 17.90 -19.74
C VAL A 209 3.53 16.87 -18.82
N ILE A 210 2.56 16.09 -19.33
CA ILE A 210 1.91 15.02 -18.56
C ILE A 210 2.94 13.97 -18.11
N LEU A 211 3.86 13.58 -19.00
CA LEU A 211 4.89 12.62 -18.67
C LEU A 211 5.83 13.12 -17.58
N HIS A 212 6.21 14.41 -17.60
CA HIS A 212 7.02 14.99 -16.53
C HIS A 212 6.27 15.02 -15.21
N ILE A 213 4.99 15.40 -15.20
CA ILE A 213 4.15 15.37 -13.99
C ILE A 213 4.07 13.94 -13.43
N LEU A 214 3.89 12.94 -14.29
CA LEU A 214 3.83 11.53 -13.90
C LEU A 214 5.19 10.94 -13.52
N ASP A 215 6.30 11.55 -13.92
CA ASP A 215 7.63 11.21 -13.43
C ASP A 215 7.85 11.68 -11.97
N GLN A 216 7.09 12.69 -11.53
CA GLN A 216 7.03 13.09 -10.13
C GLN A 216 6.10 12.19 -9.31
N ARG A 217 6.31 12.16 -7.99
CA ARG A 217 5.49 11.38 -7.07
C ARG A 217 4.18 12.13 -6.77
N LEU A 218 3.06 11.67 -7.34
CA LEU A 218 1.72 12.19 -7.01
C LEU A 218 1.27 11.73 -5.61
N SER A 219 0.49 12.53 -4.89
CA SER A 219 -0.03 12.15 -3.55
C SER A 219 -1.55 12.10 -3.55
N SER A 220 -2.21 12.89 -4.41
CA SER A 220 -3.66 12.98 -4.49
C SER A 220 -4.28 12.08 -5.57
N VAL A 221 -5.41 11.44 -5.25
CA VAL A 221 -6.22 10.70 -6.23
C VAL A 221 -6.76 11.64 -7.31
N LYS A 222 -7.14 12.87 -6.93
CA LYS A 222 -7.67 13.89 -7.84
C LYS A 222 -6.64 14.30 -8.91
N SER A 223 -5.36 14.40 -8.52
CA SER A 223 -4.29 14.68 -9.49
C SER A 223 -4.14 13.54 -10.48
N LEU A 224 -4.18 12.29 -10.00
CA LEU A 224 -4.13 11.10 -10.88
C LEU A 224 -5.34 11.01 -11.81
N GLU A 225 -6.54 11.31 -11.30
CA GLU A 225 -7.76 11.39 -12.10
C GLU A 225 -7.61 12.39 -13.25
N MET A 226 -7.11 13.61 -12.96
CA MET A 226 -6.83 14.61 -13.99
C MET A 226 -5.82 14.10 -15.03
N MET A 227 -4.75 13.43 -14.61
CA MET A 227 -3.78 12.84 -15.55
C MET A 227 -4.41 11.76 -16.43
N LEU A 228 -5.33 10.94 -15.90
CA LEU A 228 -6.09 9.96 -16.69
C LEU A 228 -7.00 10.62 -17.72
N ILE A 229 -7.73 11.69 -17.33
CA ILE A 229 -8.60 12.46 -18.22
C ILE A 229 -7.81 13.10 -19.36
N CYS A 230 -6.70 13.78 -19.04
CA CYS A 230 -5.83 14.39 -20.05
C CYS A 230 -5.24 13.32 -20.98
N SER A 231 -4.86 12.16 -20.44
CA SER A 231 -4.37 11.03 -21.25
C SER A 231 -5.42 10.49 -22.23
N TRP A 232 -6.67 10.34 -21.80
CA TRP A 232 -7.79 10.02 -22.69
C TRP A 232 -8.00 11.09 -23.76
N GLY A 233 -7.92 12.36 -23.38
CA GLY A 233 -8.00 13.49 -24.30
C GLY A 233 -7.00 13.39 -25.44
N MET A 234 -5.73 13.09 -25.13
CA MET A 234 -4.69 12.93 -26.15
C MET A 234 -4.95 11.73 -27.07
N ILE A 235 -5.41 10.60 -26.54
CA ILE A 235 -5.67 9.38 -27.33
C ILE A 235 -6.87 9.54 -28.26
N LEU A 236 -7.86 10.31 -27.83
CA LEU A 236 -9.04 10.66 -28.61
C LEU A 236 -8.85 11.91 -29.48
N GLU A 237 -7.61 12.42 -29.60
CA GLU A 237 -7.23 13.59 -30.40
C GLU A 237 -8.01 14.87 -30.09
N LYS A 238 -8.33 15.06 -28.81
CA LYS A 238 -8.93 16.30 -28.32
C LYS A 238 -7.82 17.27 -27.94
N ASN A 239 -7.56 18.26 -28.80
CA ASN A 239 -6.63 19.37 -28.51
C ASN A 239 -7.28 20.36 -27.54
N LEU A 240 -7.43 19.94 -26.28
CA LEU A 240 -8.07 20.72 -25.22
C LEU A 240 -7.03 21.29 -24.24
N SER A 241 -7.40 22.40 -23.61
CA SER A 241 -6.62 22.98 -22.52
C SER A 241 -6.82 22.20 -21.22
N GLY A 242 -5.89 22.38 -20.27
CA GLY A 242 -6.03 21.77 -18.95
C GLY A 242 -7.29 22.24 -18.21
N LYS A 243 -7.68 23.49 -18.41
CA LYS A 243 -8.93 24.07 -17.92
C LYS A 243 -10.16 23.47 -18.57
N ASP A 244 -10.14 23.18 -19.87
CA ASP A 244 -11.26 22.50 -20.55
C ASP A 244 -11.48 21.10 -19.99
N PHE A 245 -10.41 20.34 -19.74
CA PHE A 245 -10.50 19.03 -19.09
C PHE A 245 -11.04 19.15 -17.67
N HIS A 246 -10.59 20.15 -16.91
CA HIS A 246 -11.10 20.41 -15.57
C HIS A 246 -12.60 20.79 -15.60
N LEU A 247 -13.03 21.60 -16.56
CA LEU A 247 -14.45 21.95 -16.75
C LEU A 247 -15.29 20.75 -17.14
N GLN A 248 -14.80 19.85 -18.01
CA GLN A 248 -15.49 18.59 -18.34
C GLN A 248 -15.69 17.73 -17.08
N ARG A 249 -14.64 17.61 -16.26
CA ARG A 249 -14.70 16.89 -14.98
C ARG A 249 -15.75 17.49 -14.04
N VAL A 250 -15.75 18.81 -13.85
CA VAL A 250 -16.70 19.50 -12.96
C VAL A 250 -18.15 19.36 -13.46
N LYS A 251 -18.38 19.53 -14.77
CA LYS A 251 -19.71 19.36 -15.38
C LYS A 251 -20.25 17.94 -15.19
N ASN A 252 -19.40 16.92 -15.37
CA ASN A 252 -19.80 15.53 -15.20
C ASN A 252 -20.12 15.18 -13.74
N LEU A 253 -19.35 15.72 -12.79
CA LEU A 253 -19.67 15.58 -11.36
C LEU A 253 -21.04 16.18 -11.03
N GLN A 254 -21.35 17.37 -11.57
CA GLN A 254 -22.63 18.03 -11.36
C GLN A 254 -23.79 17.29 -12.05
N SER A 255 -23.63 16.80 -13.28
CA SER A 255 -24.68 16.05 -13.98
C SER A 255 -25.04 14.76 -13.28
N THR A 256 -24.05 14.08 -12.68
CA THR A 256 -24.24 12.84 -11.91
C THR A 256 -25.02 13.10 -10.61
N ILE A 257 -24.86 14.28 -10.01
CA ILE A 257 -25.63 14.70 -8.82
C ILE A 257 -27.10 14.94 -9.19
N VAL A 258 -27.38 15.58 -10.33
CA VAL A 258 -28.74 15.97 -10.75
C VAL A 258 -29.54 14.80 -11.34
N THR A 259 -28.93 13.86 -12.05
CA THR A 259 -29.63 12.68 -12.61
C THR A 259 -30.03 11.65 -11.55
N THR A 260 -29.47 11.72 -10.34
CA THR A 260 -29.78 10.76 -9.26
C THR A 260 -30.92 11.24 -8.35
N SER A 261 -31.29 12.53 -8.39
CA SER A 261 -32.44 13.08 -7.63
C SER A 261 -33.79 12.96 -8.35
N ALA A 262 -33.80 12.54 -9.62
CA ALA A 262 -35.01 12.32 -10.39
C ALA A 262 -35.05 10.88 -10.91
N SER A 263 -35.39 9.92 -10.05
CA SER A 263 -35.68 8.55 -10.49
C SER A 263 -37.06 8.12 -9.99
N GLY A 264 -38.05 8.48 -10.80
CA GLY A 264 -39.41 7.96 -10.75
C GLY A 264 -40.02 8.13 -12.13
N GLU A 265 -39.55 7.34 -13.10
CA GLU A 265 -40.34 6.71 -14.17
C GLU A 265 -39.47 6.08 -15.26
N SER A 266 -40.04 5.05 -15.86
CA SER A 266 -39.42 4.03 -16.71
C SER A 266 -39.21 4.46 -18.17
N LYS A 267 -38.06 4.08 -18.75
CA LYS A 267 -37.87 3.24 -19.96
C LYS A 267 -36.72 3.67 -20.89
N SER A 268 -36.08 2.62 -21.39
CA SER A 268 -35.40 2.46 -22.68
C SER A 268 -33.93 2.86 -22.82
N SER A 269 -33.15 1.84 -23.12
CA SER A 269 -31.84 1.84 -23.76
C SER A 269 -31.80 2.75 -24.98
N ILE A 270 -31.04 3.84 -24.90
CA ILE A 270 -30.59 4.60 -26.08
C ILE A 270 -29.09 4.82 -25.91
N SER A 271 -28.30 4.23 -26.83
CA SER A 271 -26.89 4.55 -27.00
C SER A 271 -26.73 6.06 -27.18
N PRO A 272 -25.67 6.72 -26.67
CA PRO A 272 -25.50 8.14 -26.92
C PRO A 272 -25.25 8.34 -28.42
N ARG A 273 -26.30 8.78 -29.13
CA ARG A 273 -26.19 9.25 -30.51
C ARG A 273 -25.34 10.52 -30.48
N THR A 274 -24.21 10.42 -31.14
CA THR A 274 -23.42 11.51 -31.68
C THR A 274 -24.30 12.37 -32.60
N SER A 275 -24.82 13.51 -32.14
CA SER A 275 -25.46 14.46 -33.06
C SER A 275 -25.30 15.95 -32.74
N ASP A 276 -24.87 16.35 -31.54
CA ASP A 276 -24.91 17.79 -31.19
C ASP A 276 -23.55 18.52 -31.22
N LEU A 277 -22.51 17.87 -31.77
CA LEU A 277 -21.18 18.46 -31.97
C LEU A 277 -20.84 18.75 -33.44
N GLU A 278 -21.78 18.54 -34.37
CA GLU A 278 -21.48 18.64 -35.82
C GLU A 278 -21.64 20.04 -36.42
N LEU A 279 -22.26 21.01 -35.74
CA LEU A 279 -22.50 22.33 -36.36
C LEU A 279 -21.33 23.32 -36.29
N ARG A 280 -20.22 22.98 -35.63
CA ARG A 280 -19.00 23.83 -35.58
C ARG A 280 -17.78 23.24 -36.25
N ASN A 281 -17.89 22.03 -36.82
CA ASN A 281 -16.77 21.22 -37.32
C ASN A 281 -16.65 21.16 -38.86
N ARG A 282 -17.47 21.91 -39.60
CA ARG A 282 -17.42 21.87 -41.09
C ARG A 282 -16.39 22.81 -41.71
N ASP A 283 -16.06 23.93 -41.08
CA ASP A 283 -15.12 24.92 -41.68
C ASP A 283 -13.66 24.75 -41.25
N GLN A 284 -13.37 23.80 -40.34
CA GLN A 284 -12.02 23.51 -39.85
C GLN A 284 -11.48 22.17 -40.36
N LYS A 285 -12.00 21.70 -41.49
CA LYS A 285 -11.74 20.34 -42.02
C LYS A 285 -10.64 20.23 -43.08
N LEU A 286 -9.85 21.29 -43.34
CA LEU A 286 -8.88 21.25 -44.45
C LEU A 286 -7.45 21.71 -44.16
N ARG A 287 -7.01 21.96 -42.91
CA ARG A 287 -5.63 22.47 -42.68
C ARG A 287 -4.78 21.90 -41.54
N ASN A 288 -5.19 20.86 -40.81
CA ASN A 288 -4.40 20.35 -39.67
C ASN A 288 -4.20 18.83 -39.74
N HIS A 289 -3.32 18.35 -40.63
CA HIS A 289 -3.08 16.90 -40.79
C HIS A 289 -1.85 16.34 -40.06
N ASP A 290 -1.10 17.13 -39.27
CA ASP A 290 0.04 16.61 -38.47
C ASP A 290 0.02 17.10 -37.00
N VAL A 291 -1.14 17.11 -36.36
CA VAL A 291 -1.29 17.64 -34.99
C VAL A 291 -1.26 16.50 -33.94
N SER A 292 -0.11 16.37 -33.26
CA SER A 292 0.16 15.64 -32.01
C SER A 292 -0.24 14.16 -31.93
N TYR A 293 0.47 13.31 -32.65
CA TYR A 293 0.39 11.85 -32.50
C TYR A 293 1.23 11.34 -31.32
N ILE A 294 0.64 10.53 -30.44
CA ILE A 294 1.39 9.75 -29.44
C ILE A 294 1.93 8.48 -30.09
N ASN A 295 3.25 8.36 -30.21
CA ASN A 295 3.88 7.13 -30.68
C ASN A 295 3.68 5.96 -29.67
N ILE A 296 3.78 4.72 -30.14
CA ILE A 296 3.53 3.53 -29.33
C ILE A 296 4.45 3.43 -28.09
N TYR A 297 5.71 3.87 -28.18
CA TYR A 297 6.67 3.84 -27.08
C TYR A 297 6.35 4.86 -25.99
N THR A 298 5.89 6.05 -26.40
CA THR A 298 5.43 7.13 -25.53
C THR A 298 4.15 6.71 -24.83
N PHE A 299 3.22 6.08 -25.55
CA PHE A 299 2.02 5.50 -24.94
C PHE A 299 2.37 4.39 -23.94
N LYS A 300 3.26 3.46 -24.31
CA LYS A 300 3.74 2.40 -23.42
C LYS A 300 4.34 2.98 -22.13
N TYR A 301 5.18 4.01 -22.26
CA TYR A 301 5.77 4.71 -21.11
C TYR A 301 4.71 5.43 -20.26
N LEU A 302 3.77 6.14 -20.89
CA LEU A 302 2.64 6.80 -20.24
C LEU A 302 1.81 5.80 -19.42
N ALA A 303 1.40 4.69 -20.04
CA ALA A 303 0.62 3.64 -19.39
C ALA A 303 1.36 3.06 -18.17
N ARG A 304 2.66 2.79 -18.27
CA ARG A 304 3.47 2.29 -17.14
C ARG A 304 3.56 3.28 -15.98
N LYS A 305 3.66 4.58 -16.28
CA LYS A 305 3.70 5.63 -15.24
C LYS A 305 2.34 5.80 -14.57
N LEU A 306 1.27 5.83 -15.35
CA LEU A 306 -0.10 5.81 -14.81
C LEU A 306 -0.32 4.58 -13.92
N LEU A 307 0.06 3.37 -14.37
CA LEU A 307 -0.07 2.15 -13.57
C LEU A 307 0.74 2.18 -12.27
N THR A 308 1.89 2.83 -12.28
CA THR A 308 2.71 2.99 -11.06
C THR A 308 1.99 3.85 -10.03
N HIS A 309 1.35 4.93 -10.45
CA HIS A 309 0.54 5.76 -9.54
C HIS A 309 -0.78 5.09 -9.15
N SER A 310 -1.47 4.42 -10.08
CA SER A 310 -2.71 3.67 -9.80
C SER A 310 -2.48 2.58 -8.75
N ARG A 311 -1.40 1.78 -8.85
CA ARG A 311 -1.09 0.73 -7.85
C ARG A 311 -0.83 1.27 -6.44
N ARG A 312 -0.37 2.50 -6.33
CA ARG A 312 -0.04 3.14 -5.06
C ARG A 312 -1.22 3.89 -4.44
N ILE A 313 -1.96 4.63 -5.25
CA ILE A 313 -2.97 5.60 -4.77
C ILE A 313 -4.39 5.13 -5.08
N TRP A 314 -4.66 4.69 -6.32
CA TRP A 314 -6.02 4.35 -6.78
C TRP A 314 -6.09 3.09 -7.64
N PRO A 315 -6.02 1.88 -7.03
CA PRO A 315 -5.89 0.63 -7.79
C PRO A 315 -7.08 0.31 -8.71
N SER A 316 -8.29 0.75 -8.37
CA SER A 316 -9.48 0.53 -9.21
C SER A 316 -9.36 1.19 -10.59
N SER A 317 -8.55 2.25 -10.71
CA SER A 317 -8.30 2.93 -12.00
C SER A 317 -7.43 2.12 -12.97
N MET A 318 -6.81 1.02 -12.55
CA MET A 318 -6.02 0.16 -13.44
C MET A 318 -6.86 -0.35 -14.63
N VAL A 319 -8.14 -0.68 -14.40
CA VAL A 319 -9.05 -1.14 -15.45
C VAL A 319 -9.24 -0.07 -16.52
N ASN A 320 -9.29 1.20 -16.12
CA ASN A 320 -9.38 2.33 -17.04
C ASN A 320 -8.15 2.43 -17.96
N ILE A 321 -6.95 2.14 -17.45
CA ILE A 321 -5.72 2.14 -18.25
C ILE A 321 -5.72 0.97 -19.26
N ALA A 322 -6.29 -0.18 -18.91
CA ALA A 322 -6.45 -1.30 -19.85
C ALA A 322 -7.45 -0.97 -20.98
N GLN A 323 -8.55 -0.29 -20.65
CA GLN A 323 -9.51 0.23 -21.63
C GLN A 323 -8.86 1.30 -22.52
N MET A 324 -8.06 2.20 -21.94
CA MET A 324 -7.28 3.21 -22.64
C MET A 324 -6.31 2.56 -23.64
N THR A 325 -5.63 1.49 -23.22
CA THR A 325 -4.75 0.68 -24.09
C THR A 325 -5.52 0.06 -25.25
N SER A 326 -6.74 -0.43 -25.00
CA SER A 326 -7.61 -1.00 -26.02
C SER A 326 -8.01 0.04 -27.06
N SER A 327 -8.45 1.22 -26.63
CA SER A 327 -8.79 2.32 -27.52
C SER A 327 -7.59 2.80 -28.32
N PHE A 328 -6.42 2.97 -27.67
CA PHE A 328 -5.18 3.34 -28.34
C PHE A 328 -4.79 2.32 -29.42
N ALA A 329 -4.78 1.02 -29.10
CA ALA A 329 -4.39 -0.03 -30.04
C ALA A 329 -5.31 -0.10 -31.27
N ILE A 330 -6.63 0.09 -31.08
CA ILE A 330 -7.60 0.12 -32.18
C ILE A 330 -7.38 1.36 -33.06
N SER A 331 -7.24 2.54 -32.47
CA SER A 331 -6.95 3.78 -33.21
C SER A 331 -5.61 3.72 -33.94
N TYR A 332 -4.59 3.13 -33.31
CA TYR A 332 -3.27 2.90 -33.90
C TYR A 332 -3.36 2.03 -35.17
N ALA A 333 -4.08 0.92 -35.10
CA ALA A 333 -4.26 0.00 -36.22
C ALA A 333 -5.08 0.63 -37.35
N ALA A 334 -6.18 1.33 -37.02
CA ALA A 334 -7.07 1.97 -37.99
C ALA A 334 -6.36 3.04 -38.83
N ARG A 335 -5.41 3.78 -38.24
CA ARG A 335 -4.67 4.84 -38.95
C ARG A 335 -3.59 4.32 -39.89
N LYS A 336 -2.85 3.30 -39.45
CA LYS A 336 -1.78 2.73 -40.27
C LYS A 336 -2.32 1.93 -41.46
N ASN A 337 -3.47 1.27 -41.31
CA ASN A 337 -4.13 0.53 -42.38
C ASN A 337 -5.64 0.83 -42.45
N PRO A 338 -6.06 1.96 -43.05
CA PRO A 338 -7.47 2.38 -43.11
C PRO A 338 -8.38 1.53 -44.03
N GLY A 339 -7.87 0.44 -44.64
CA GLY A 339 -8.61 -0.36 -45.61
C GLY A 339 -8.45 -1.89 -45.55
N LEU A 340 -7.68 -2.43 -44.59
CA LEU A 340 -7.42 -3.88 -44.53
C LEU A 340 -8.06 -4.51 -43.28
N LYS A 341 -8.84 -5.58 -43.46
CA LYS A 341 -9.45 -6.34 -42.35
C LYS A 341 -8.43 -7.08 -41.47
N SER A 342 -7.16 -7.14 -41.92
CA SER A 342 -6.06 -7.81 -41.25
C SER A 342 -4.88 -6.86 -40.99
N ILE A 343 -4.17 -7.10 -39.90
CA ILE A 343 -3.01 -6.32 -39.49
C ILE A 343 -1.74 -6.91 -40.13
N ASP A 344 -0.83 -6.04 -40.57
CA ASP A 344 0.48 -6.43 -41.10
C ASP A 344 1.38 -7.06 -40.01
N ALA A 345 2.33 -7.91 -40.41
CA ALA A 345 3.24 -8.62 -39.50
C ALA A 345 4.05 -7.68 -38.59
N PHE A 346 4.51 -6.54 -39.12
CA PHE A 346 5.26 -5.56 -38.33
C PHE A 346 4.39 -4.93 -37.23
N MET A 347 3.17 -4.52 -37.58
CA MET A 347 2.21 -3.96 -36.62
C MET A 347 1.77 -4.99 -35.58
N SER A 348 1.55 -6.24 -36.01
CA SER A 348 1.23 -7.35 -35.10
C SER A 348 2.33 -7.52 -34.06
N ARG A 349 3.61 -7.47 -34.46
CA ARG A 349 4.75 -7.53 -33.53
C ARG A 349 4.76 -6.37 -32.54
N GLN A 350 4.50 -5.14 -33.00
CA GLN A 350 4.46 -3.95 -32.13
C GLN A 350 3.32 -4.01 -31.11
N LEU A 351 2.12 -4.44 -31.53
CA LEU A 351 0.97 -4.61 -30.64
C LEU A 351 1.17 -5.79 -29.68
N CYS A 352 1.79 -6.89 -30.12
CA CYS A 352 2.17 -8.00 -29.25
C CYS A 352 3.15 -7.54 -28.16
N ASP A 353 4.20 -6.76 -28.51
CA ASP A 353 5.12 -6.21 -27.52
C ASP A 353 4.42 -5.31 -26.49
N LEU A 354 3.52 -4.42 -26.96
CA LEU A 354 2.75 -3.53 -26.10
C LEU A 354 1.87 -4.33 -25.12
N ILE A 355 1.04 -5.26 -25.64
CA ILE A 355 0.12 -6.05 -24.81
C ILE A 355 0.90 -6.96 -23.86
N ASN A 356 1.91 -7.68 -24.34
CA ASN A 356 2.66 -8.62 -23.51
C ASN A 356 3.39 -7.90 -22.36
N THR A 357 3.97 -6.72 -22.63
CA THR A 357 4.59 -5.90 -21.59
C THR A 357 3.57 -5.42 -20.58
N LEU A 358 2.46 -4.82 -21.04
CA LEU A 358 1.45 -4.28 -20.15
C LEU A 358 0.75 -5.39 -19.35
N MET A 359 0.55 -6.59 -19.91
CA MET A 359 -0.01 -7.75 -19.20
C MET A 359 0.81 -8.11 -17.95
N VAL A 360 2.15 -8.05 -18.07
CA VAL A 360 3.06 -8.23 -16.94
C VAL A 360 2.97 -7.05 -15.97
N ASP A 361 2.96 -5.81 -16.49
CA ASP A 361 2.82 -4.62 -15.64
C ASP A 361 1.52 -4.62 -14.81
N PHE A 362 0.42 -5.14 -15.38
CA PHE A 362 -0.87 -5.33 -14.70
C PHE A 362 -0.86 -6.43 -13.64
N SER A 363 0.11 -7.35 -13.65
CA SER A 363 0.22 -8.40 -12.61
C SER A 363 0.83 -7.90 -11.30
N PHE A 364 1.55 -6.78 -11.34
CA PHE A 364 2.15 -6.22 -10.13
C PHE A 364 1.07 -5.72 -9.17
N HIS A 365 1.18 -6.14 -7.92
CA HIS A 365 0.18 -5.88 -6.90
C HIS A 365 0.18 -4.42 -6.41
N SER A 366 -0.93 -4.02 -5.82
CA SER A 366 -1.06 -2.74 -5.11
C SER A 366 -0.13 -2.68 -3.89
N GLU A 367 0.28 -1.48 -3.49
CA GLU A 367 1.11 -1.28 -2.28
C GLU A 367 0.30 -1.53 -1.00
N ALA A 368 -0.97 -1.13 -1.00
CA ALA A 368 -1.92 -1.39 0.08
C ALA A 368 -2.83 -2.58 -0.27
N GLU A 369 -3.11 -3.43 0.72
CA GLU A 369 -4.08 -4.54 0.64
C GLU A 369 -4.01 -5.37 -0.68
N PRO A 370 -2.83 -5.91 -1.05
CA PRO A 370 -2.57 -6.48 -2.38
C PRO A 370 -3.52 -7.62 -2.74
N TYR A 371 -3.86 -8.46 -1.76
CA TYR A 371 -4.81 -9.55 -1.94
C TYR A 371 -6.22 -9.03 -2.17
N LEU A 372 -6.71 -8.06 -1.39
CA LEU A 372 -8.07 -7.56 -1.57
C LEU A 372 -8.27 -6.93 -2.95
N LEU A 373 -7.29 -6.15 -3.42
CA LEU A 373 -7.41 -5.36 -4.64
C LEU A 373 -6.99 -6.08 -5.93
N ILE A 374 -6.54 -7.34 -5.84
CA ILE A 374 -6.10 -8.14 -7.00
C ILE A 374 -7.19 -8.34 -8.06
N VAL A 375 -8.47 -8.19 -7.68
CA VAL A 375 -9.61 -8.26 -8.59
C VAL A 375 -9.47 -7.22 -9.72
N HIS A 376 -8.94 -6.04 -9.41
CA HIS A 376 -8.69 -5.00 -10.41
C HIS A 376 -7.56 -5.38 -11.37
N ASN A 377 -6.52 -6.07 -10.89
CA ASN A 377 -5.46 -6.62 -11.73
C ASN A 377 -6.03 -7.61 -12.75
N TRP A 378 -6.84 -8.56 -12.29
CA TRP A 378 -7.49 -9.54 -13.18
C TRP A 378 -8.44 -8.87 -14.18
N ASN A 379 -9.30 -7.95 -13.73
CA ASN A 379 -10.21 -7.23 -14.62
C ASN A 379 -9.44 -6.45 -15.71
N SER A 380 -8.28 -5.89 -15.37
CA SER A 380 -7.42 -5.20 -16.33
C SER A 380 -6.81 -6.16 -17.37
N GLN A 381 -6.28 -7.31 -16.93
CA GLN A 381 -5.75 -8.34 -17.83
C GLN A 381 -6.85 -8.90 -18.74
N LYS A 382 -8.07 -9.10 -18.22
CA LYS A 382 -9.23 -9.55 -18.99
C LYS A 382 -9.58 -8.60 -20.14
N GLU A 383 -9.49 -7.28 -19.94
CA GLU A 383 -9.71 -6.31 -21.03
C GLU A 383 -8.65 -6.44 -22.13
N LEU A 384 -7.37 -6.65 -21.78
CA LEU A 384 -6.31 -6.88 -22.76
C LEU A 384 -6.48 -8.21 -23.51
N LEU A 385 -6.96 -9.27 -22.86
CA LEU A 385 -7.28 -10.54 -23.51
C LEU A 385 -8.41 -10.38 -24.54
N LYS A 386 -9.47 -9.63 -24.18
CA LYS A 386 -10.55 -9.29 -25.13
C LYS A 386 -10.00 -8.50 -26.32
N LEU A 387 -9.08 -7.57 -26.08
CA LEU A 387 -8.42 -6.81 -27.14
C LEU A 387 -7.63 -7.73 -28.08
N ALA A 388 -6.80 -8.63 -27.53
CA ALA A 388 -6.00 -9.56 -28.33
C ALA A 388 -6.85 -10.42 -29.27
N SER A 389 -8.04 -10.85 -28.84
CA SER A 389 -8.98 -11.63 -29.66
C SER A 389 -9.67 -10.86 -30.79
N LYS A 390 -9.70 -9.52 -30.75
CA LYS A 390 -10.37 -8.71 -31.77
C LYS A 390 -9.57 -8.59 -33.06
N PHE A 391 -8.26 -8.77 -32.98
CA PHE A 391 -7.35 -8.60 -34.10
C PHE A 391 -7.27 -9.87 -34.96
N LYS A 392 -6.98 -9.68 -36.26
CA LYS A 392 -6.76 -10.75 -37.23
C LYS A 392 -5.40 -10.51 -37.92
N PRO A 393 -4.41 -11.41 -37.79
CA PRO A 393 -4.37 -12.59 -36.92
C PRO A 393 -4.48 -12.23 -35.42
N VAL A 394 -4.85 -13.21 -34.59
CA VAL A 394 -4.95 -13.03 -33.14
C VAL A 394 -3.56 -12.72 -32.57
N LEU A 395 -3.48 -11.75 -31.66
CA LEU A 395 -2.21 -11.37 -31.03
C LEU A 395 -1.77 -12.47 -30.06
N VAL A 396 -0.51 -12.91 -30.20
CA VAL A 396 0.05 -14.04 -29.45
C VAL A 396 0.59 -13.56 -28.09
N LEU A 397 0.23 -14.29 -27.04
CA LEU A 397 0.71 -14.04 -25.68
C LEU A 397 2.08 -14.67 -25.45
N SER A 398 2.97 -13.96 -24.75
CA SER A 398 4.28 -14.48 -24.34
C SER A 398 4.19 -15.37 -23.10
N GLN A 399 5.21 -16.21 -22.86
CA GLN A 399 5.32 -16.98 -21.61
C GLN A 399 5.23 -16.10 -20.35
N ALA A 400 5.88 -14.93 -20.37
CA ALA A 400 5.83 -13.97 -19.26
C ALA A 400 4.39 -13.47 -19.00
N SER A 401 3.59 -13.32 -20.05
CA SER A 401 2.19 -12.90 -19.95
C SER A 401 1.31 -14.00 -19.33
N TYR A 402 1.54 -15.27 -19.67
CA TYR A 402 0.89 -16.39 -18.99
C TYR A 402 1.30 -16.47 -17.51
N ARG A 403 2.60 -16.37 -17.19
CA ARG A 403 3.10 -16.30 -15.80
C ARG A 403 2.41 -15.19 -15.01
N ALA A 404 2.26 -14.01 -15.62
CA ALA A 404 1.58 -12.87 -15.05
C ALA A 404 0.09 -13.13 -14.74
N ILE A 405 -0.61 -13.90 -15.58
CA ILE A 405 -2.01 -14.31 -15.36
C ILE A 405 -2.09 -15.37 -14.24
N ILE A 406 -1.23 -16.40 -14.30
CA ILE A 406 -1.17 -17.48 -13.31
C ILE A 406 -0.90 -16.92 -11.91
N GLN A 407 0.02 -15.96 -11.79
CA GLN A 407 0.31 -15.24 -10.56
C GLN A 407 -0.92 -14.53 -9.98
N VAL A 408 -1.70 -13.85 -10.83
CA VAL A 408 -2.93 -13.15 -10.43
C VAL A 408 -3.98 -14.15 -9.94
N PHE A 409 -4.12 -15.30 -10.60
CA PHE A 409 -5.01 -16.38 -10.15
C PHE A 409 -4.58 -17.01 -8.83
N ALA A 410 -3.27 -17.25 -8.63
CA ALA A 410 -2.74 -17.76 -7.36
C ALA A 410 -2.99 -16.79 -6.20
N ALA A 411 -3.04 -15.49 -6.51
CA ALA A 411 -3.37 -14.45 -5.55
C ALA A 411 -4.86 -14.13 -5.48
N HIS A 412 -5.76 -14.76 -6.25
CA HIS A 412 -7.19 -14.46 -6.24
C HIS A 412 -7.92 -15.16 -5.10
N LYS A 413 -9.07 -14.61 -4.66
CA LYS A 413 -9.97 -15.32 -3.74
C LYS A 413 -10.57 -16.53 -4.46
N LYS A 414 -10.69 -17.65 -3.76
CA LYS A 414 -11.34 -18.87 -4.27
C LYS A 414 -12.80 -18.61 -4.63
N THR A 415 -13.29 -19.27 -5.66
CA THR A 415 -14.72 -19.26 -5.99
C THR A 415 -15.50 -20.12 -4.99
N GLU A 416 -16.80 -19.90 -4.83
CA GLU A 416 -17.62 -20.74 -3.94
C GLU A 416 -17.60 -22.22 -4.33
N VAL A 417 -17.46 -22.53 -5.63
CA VAL A 417 -17.31 -23.90 -6.13
C VAL A 417 -15.99 -24.51 -5.64
N GLN A 418 -14.87 -23.79 -5.79
CA GLN A 418 -13.57 -24.23 -5.28
C GLN A 418 -13.59 -24.39 -3.75
N ARG A 419 -14.27 -23.48 -3.06
CA ARG A 419 -14.42 -23.51 -1.60
C ARG A 419 -15.12 -24.78 -1.14
N LYS A 420 -16.23 -25.15 -1.79
CA LYS A 420 -16.94 -26.41 -1.54
C LYS A 420 -16.07 -27.64 -1.84
N SER A 421 -15.36 -27.65 -2.97
CA SER A 421 -14.43 -28.74 -3.34
C SER A 421 -13.34 -28.93 -2.28
N ILE A 422 -12.74 -27.85 -1.76
CA ILE A 422 -11.72 -27.93 -0.71
C ILE A 422 -12.28 -28.47 0.61
N MET A 423 -13.52 -28.12 0.96
CA MET A 423 -14.17 -28.66 2.17
C MET A 423 -14.46 -30.16 2.05
N LYS A 424 -14.57 -30.71 0.84
CA LYS A 424 -14.73 -32.16 0.58
C LYS A 424 -13.40 -32.94 0.60
N ARG A 425 -12.25 -32.26 0.76
CA ARG A 425 -10.94 -32.94 0.78
C ARG A 425 -10.68 -33.68 2.08
N SER A 426 -10.13 -34.89 1.96
CA SER A 426 -9.74 -35.74 3.08
C SER A 426 -8.73 -35.06 4.01
N ARG A 427 -8.74 -35.45 5.29
CA ARG A 427 -7.78 -34.96 6.30
C ARG A 427 -6.41 -35.64 6.20
N SER A 428 -6.31 -36.78 5.52
CA SER A 428 -5.04 -37.46 5.22
C SER A 428 -4.25 -36.72 4.15
N TRP A 429 -2.93 -36.92 4.14
CA TRP A 429 -2.07 -36.50 3.03
C TRP A 429 -1.81 -37.68 2.07
N PRO A 430 -1.97 -37.52 0.75
CA PRO A 430 -2.43 -36.31 0.06
C PRO A 430 -3.94 -36.03 0.25
N PRO A 431 -4.37 -34.75 0.21
CA PRO A 431 -5.74 -34.31 0.46
C PRO A 431 -6.67 -34.56 -0.75
N TRP A 432 -6.86 -35.83 -1.13
CA TRP A 432 -7.80 -36.22 -2.18
C TRP A 432 -9.23 -35.84 -1.83
N CYS A 433 -10.02 -35.46 -2.83
CA CYS A 433 -11.44 -35.19 -2.65
C CYS A 433 -12.17 -36.51 -2.34
N VAL A 434 -13.07 -36.49 -1.36
CA VAL A 434 -13.87 -37.66 -0.98
C VAL A 434 -15.32 -37.38 -1.33
N SER A 435 -15.94 -38.29 -2.09
CA SER A 435 -17.37 -38.22 -2.37
C SER A 435 -18.16 -38.33 -1.07
N GLN A 436 -19.06 -37.36 -0.82
CA GLN A 436 -19.93 -37.42 0.36
C GLN A 436 -21.15 -38.29 0.07
N HIS A 437 -21.63 -38.28 -1.17
CA HIS A 437 -22.76 -39.09 -1.63
C HIS A 437 -22.52 -39.67 -3.04
N GLY A 438 -23.27 -40.71 -3.43
CA GLY A 438 -23.11 -41.41 -4.70
C GLY A 438 -23.35 -40.57 -5.97
N MET A 439 -24.02 -39.42 -5.85
CA MET A 439 -24.24 -38.47 -6.96
C MET A 439 -23.04 -37.54 -7.20
N ASP A 440 -22.06 -37.51 -6.28
CA ASP A 440 -20.89 -36.62 -6.40
C ASP A 440 -19.82 -37.18 -7.37
N THR A 441 -19.84 -38.48 -7.70
CA THR A 441 -18.73 -39.14 -8.42
C THR A 441 -18.46 -38.60 -9.82
N GLU A 442 -19.48 -38.11 -10.53
CA GLU A 442 -19.34 -37.61 -11.91
C GLU A 442 -18.86 -36.14 -11.97
N GLY A 443 -19.08 -35.34 -10.93
CA GLY A 443 -18.73 -33.91 -10.89
C GLY A 443 -17.30 -33.62 -10.40
N LEU A 444 -16.67 -34.54 -9.66
CA LEU A 444 -15.43 -34.29 -8.93
C LEU A 444 -14.24 -33.91 -9.83
N ILE A 445 -14.06 -34.59 -10.97
CA ILE A 445 -12.86 -34.44 -11.82
C ILE A 445 -12.79 -33.04 -12.47
N SER A 446 -13.94 -32.50 -12.89
CA SER A 446 -14.04 -31.17 -13.50
C SER A 446 -14.00 -30.05 -12.44
N GLU A 447 -14.60 -30.28 -11.27
CA GLU A 447 -14.66 -29.31 -10.17
C GLU A 447 -13.36 -29.21 -9.35
N GLU A 448 -12.45 -30.18 -9.47
CA GLU A 448 -11.14 -30.19 -8.81
C GLU A 448 -10.13 -29.22 -9.43
N GLN A 449 -10.27 -28.92 -10.73
CA GLN A 449 -9.28 -28.12 -11.45
C GLN A 449 -9.38 -26.64 -11.09
N THR A 450 -8.37 -26.14 -10.39
CA THR A 450 -8.30 -24.72 -10.02
C THR A 450 -7.96 -23.85 -11.23
N GLN A 451 -8.31 -22.56 -11.16
CA GLN A 451 -7.98 -21.59 -12.21
C GLN A 451 -6.48 -21.53 -12.53
N VAL A 452 -5.64 -21.75 -11.51
CA VAL A 452 -4.19 -21.78 -11.64
C VAL A 452 -3.74 -23.00 -12.45
N VAL A 453 -4.23 -24.20 -12.09
CA VAL A 453 -3.91 -25.45 -12.80
C VAL A 453 -4.34 -25.37 -14.26
N MET A 454 -5.54 -24.84 -14.51
CA MET A 454 -6.04 -24.60 -15.87
C MET A 454 -5.16 -23.63 -16.66
N ALA A 455 -4.73 -22.53 -16.05
CA ALA A 455 -3.88 -21.55 -16.71
C ALA A 455 -2.48 -22.11 -17.03
N VAL A 456 -1.92 -22.96 -16.16
CA VAL A 456 -0.67 -23.68 -16.42
C VAL A 456 -0.82 -24.68 -17.56
N ALA A 457 -1.95 -25.40 -17.64
CA ALA A 457 -2.25 -26.28 -18.77
C ALA A 457 -2.32 -25.50 -20.08
N ARG A 458 -3.00 -24.34 -20.11
CA ARG A 458 -3.05 -23.45 -21.29
C ARG A 458 -1.68 -22.92 -21.72
N LEU A 459 -0.78 -22.66 -20.76
CA LEU A 459 0.60 -22.27 -21.06
C LEU A 459 1.34 -23.40 -21.81
N LYS A 460 1.19 -24.65 -21.35
CA LYS A 460 1.78 -25.83 -22.01
C LYS A 460 1.16 -26.10 -23.39
N GLU A 461 -0.17 -25.97 -23.52
CA GLU A 461 -0.88 -26.08 -24.81
C GLU A 461 -0.41 -25.03 -25.83
N ALA A 462 -0.02 -23.84 -25.37
CA ALA A 462 0.54 -22.79 -26.22
C ALA A 462 1.99 -23.06 -26.66
N GLY A 463 2.59 -24.19 -26.23
CA GLY A 463 3.93 -24.62 -26.61
C GLY A 463 5.06 -24.06 -25.74
N TYR A 464 4.74 -23.41 -24.62
CA TYR A 464 5.75 -22.92 -23.67
C TYR A 464 6.10 -23.99 -22.63
N GLY A 465 7.40 -24.19 -22.39
CA GLY A 465 7.90 -25.07 -21.32
C GLY A 465 7.57 -24.52 -19.93
N GLY A 466 7.41 -25.42 -18.95
CA GLY A 466 7.27 -25.05 -17.55
C GLY A 466 8.64 -24.90 -16.89
N ASP A 467 8.85 -23.83 -16.13
CA ASP A 467 10.00 -23.62 -15.24
C ASP A 467 9.58 -23.95 -13.80
N TRP A 468 10.53 -23.97 -12.88
CA TRP A 468 10.26 -24.19 -11.46
C TRP A 468 9.24 -23.19 -10.91
N PHE A 469 9.21 -21.97 -11.47
CA PHE A 469 8.30 -20.91 -11.03
C PHE A 469 6.85 -21.20 -11.37
N GLU A 470 6.55 -21.67 -12.59
CA GLU A 470 5.19 -22.12 -12.94
C GLU A 470 4.79 -23.33 -12.10
N GLU A 471 5.71 -24.25 -11.82
CA GLU A 471 5.41 -25.43 -11.00
C GLU A 471 5.17 -25.05 -9.54
N ALA A 472 5.93 -24.11 -8.96
CA ALA A 472 5.67 -23.56 -7.63
C ALA A 472 4.29 -22.87 -7.56
N LEU A 473 3.89 -22.14 -8.61
CA LEU A 473 2.55 -21.57 -8.69
C LEU A 473 1.48 -22.65 -8.81
N ARG A 474 1.71 -23.73 -9.56
CA ARG A 474 0.80 -24.88 -9.67
C ARG A 474 0.57 -25.55 -8.31
N ILE A 475 1.63 -25.77 -7.54
CA ILE A 475 1.58 -26.31 -6.18
C ILE A 475 0.76 -25.41 -5.25
N ILE A 476 0.99 -24.10 -5.30
CA ILE A 476 0.17 -23.13 -4.54
C ILE A 476 -1.28 -23.10 -5.06
N GLY A 477 -1.46 -23.35 -6.35
CA GLY A 477 -2.73 -23.51 -7.03
C GLY A 477 -3.50 -24.78 -6.67
N GLY A 478 -2.90 -25.71 -5.93
CA GLY A 478 -3.59 -26.89 -5.40
C GLY A 478 -3.26 -28.22 -6.08
N GLN A 479 -2.18 -28.29 -6.89
CA GLN A 479 -1.73 -29.54 -7.52
C GLN A 479 -0.22 -29.58 -7.76
N GLU A 480 0.41 -30.73 -7.53
CA GLU A 480 1.81 -31.00 -7.88
C GLU A 480 1.99 -31.49 -9.34
N PHE A 481 3.25 -31.71 -9.74
CA PHE A 481 3.59 -32.09 -11.10
C PHE A 481 2.95 -33.42 -11.53
N ASP A 482 3.02 -34.40 -10.63
CA ASP A 482 2.50 -35.77 -10.73
C ASP A 482 0.96 -35.86 -10.66
N GLY A 483 0.29 -34.74 -10.39
CA GLY A 483 -1.16 -34.67 -10.23
C GLY A 483 -1.62 -34.78 -8.77
N THR A 484 -0.72 -35.01 -7.82
CA THR A 484 -1.03 -35.08 -6.39
C THR A 484 -1.66 -33.75 -5.92
N PRO A 485 -2.82 -33.76 -5.25
CA PRO A 485 -3.48 -32.53 -4.82
C PRO A 485 -2.75 -31.92 -3.63
N THR A 486 -2.70 -30.60 -3.56
CA THR A 486 -2.15 -29.82 -2.44
C THR A 486 -3.17 -28.79 -1.97
N ILE A 487 -3.00 -28.17 -0.81
CA ILE A 487 -3.94 -27.15 -0.34
C ILE A 487 -3.74 -25.85 -1.14
N GLN A 488 -4.75 -25.49 -1.93
CA GLN A 488 -4.76 -24.24 -2.67
C GLN A 488 -4.63 -23.08 -1.68
N SER A 489 -3.52 -22.35 -1.78
CA SER A 489 -3.15 -21.28 -0.86
C SER A 489 -3.04 -19.97 -1.60
N ARG A 490 -3.52 -18.88 -1.01
CA ARG A 490 -3.44 -17.56 -1.62
C ARG A 490 -2.05 -16.94 -1.41
N LYS A 491 -1.18 -16.91 -2.43
CA LYS A 491 0.18 -16.35 -2.27
C LYS A 491 0.69 -15.64 -3.53
N ILE A 492 1.39 -14.53 -3.31
CA ILE A 492 2.12 -13.78 -4.35
C ILE A 492 3.60 -14.14 -4.24
N LEU A 493 4.09 -14.93 -5.19
CA LEU A 493 5.51 -15.29 -5.29
C LEU A 493 6.34 -14.16 -5.89
N SER A 494 7.62 -14.09 -5.52
CA SER A 494 8.57 -13.18 -6.19
C SER A 494 8.92 -13.75 -7.56
N GLN A 495 8.87 -12.92 -8.61
CA GLN A 495 9.32 -13.35 -9.93
C GLN A 495 10.81 -13.74 -9.89
N PRO A 496 11.21 -14.81 -10.60
CA PRO A 496 12.61 -15.23 -10.70
C PRO A 496 13.44 -14.12 -11.35
N ARG A 497 14.67 -13.93 -10.85
CA ARG A 497 15.65 -13.00 -11.45
C ARG A 497 16.52 -13.68 -12.51
N ASP A 498 16.78 -14.97 -12.34
CA ASP A 498 17.62 -15.79 -13.21
C ASP A 498 16.80 -16.97 -13.76
N THR A 499 16.94 -17.24 -15.06
CA THR A 499 16.36 -18.40 -15.75
C THR A 499 17.45 -19.44 -15.97
N CYS A 500 17.85 -20.16 -14.93
CA CYS A 500 18.63 -21.40 -15.08
C CYS A 500 18.79 -22.14 -13.76
N SER A 501 18.12 -23.27 -13.64
CA SER A 501 18.53 -24.37 -12.77
C SER A 501 18.12 -25.66 -13.48
N ASP A 502 19.10 -26.47 -13.90
CA ASP A 502 18.88 -27.70 -14.66
C ASP A 502 18.20 -28.81 -13.83
N ASP A 503 18.19 -28.70 -12.49
CA ASP A 503 17.55 -29.67 -11.58
C ASP A 503 16.20 -29.16 -11.06
N SER A 504 15.12 -29.40 -11.81
CA SER A 504 13.77 -28.89 -11.51
C SER A 504 13.17 -29.38 -10.18
N GLU A 505 13.50 -30.59 -9.70
CA GLU A 505 12.83 -31.21 -8.54
C GLU A 505 13.45 -30.86 -7.17
N MET A 506 14.75 -30.54 -7.15
CA MET A 506 15.48 -30.19 -5.92
C MET A 506 15.54 -28.67 -5.68
N GLU A 507 14.81 -27.89 -6.49
CA GLU A 507 14.75 -26.45 -6.34
C GLU A 507 14.12 -26.07 -4.98
N PRO A 508 14.85 -25.41 -4.06
CA PRO A 508 14.36 -25.15 -2.70
C PRO A 508 13.08 -24.29 -2.67
N ASN A 509 12.91 -23.39 -3.66
CA ASN A 509 11.71 -22.55 -3.74
C ASN A 509 10.45 -23.36 -4.08
N LEU A 510 10.58 -24.45 -4.83
CA LEU A 510 9.49 -25.40 -5.09
C LEU A 510 9.03 -26.07 -3.79
N TRP A 511 9.99 -26.50 -2.96
CA TRP A 511 9.70 -27.07 -1.64
C TRP A 511 9.15 -26.04 -0.65
N ALA A 512 9.56 -24.77 -0.73
CA ALA A 512 8.94 -23.70 0.04
C ALA A 512 7.45 -23.50 -0.34
N ALA A 513 7.12 -23.66 -1.63
CA ALA A 513 5.73 -23.68 -2.10
C ALA A 513 4.96 -24.90 -1.56
N ARG A 514 5.55 -26.11 -1.57
CA ARG A 514 4.97 -27.32 -0.94
C ARG A 514 4.67 -27.11 0.54
N ILE A 515 5.64 -26.62 1.31
CA ILE A 515 5.48 -26.33 2.75
C ILE A 515 4.37 -25.30 2.98
N THR A 516 4.26 -24.28 2.11
CA THR A 516 3.17 -23.30 2.20
C THR A 516 1.82 -23.97 1.96
N ALA A 517 1.73 -24.82 0.93
CA ALA A 517 0.52 -25.51 0.47
C ALA A 517 0.12 -26.74 1.29
N THR A 518 0.62 -26.88 2.52
CA THR A 518 0.14 -27.88 3.48
C THR A 518 -1.00 -27.34 4.34
N ARG A 519 -1.76 -28.23 4.98
CA ARG A 519 -2.89 -27.87 5.84
C ARG A 519 -2.43 -27.56 7.27
N ASP A 520 -1.51 -28.35 7.81
CA ASP A 520 -1.05 -28.28 9.19
C ASP A 520 0.48 -28.20 9.33
N VAL A 521 0.96 -28.12 10.57
CA VAL A 521 2.38 -27.98 10.89
C VAL A 521 3.16 -29.29 10.73
N HIS A 522 2.55 -30.46 10.98
CA HIS A 522 3.25 -31.74 10.83
C HIS A 522 3.47 -32.07 9.36
N GLU A 523 2.46 -31.85 8.52
CA GLU A 523 2.60 -31.95 7.06
C GLU A 523 3.72 -31.01 6.56
N ALA A 524 3.71 -29.75 7.01
CA ALA A 524 4.74 -28.77 6.67
C ALA A 524 6.15 -29.24 7.08
N TRP A 525 6.28 -29.74 8.32
CA TRP A 525 7.55 -30.23 8.84
C TRP A 525 8.02 -31.50 8.14
N SER A 526 7.11 -32.41 7.81
CA SER A 526 7.41 -33.63 7.06
C SER A 526 7.99 -33.30 5.68
N ALA A 527 7.40 -32.33 4.96
CA ALA A 527 7.92 -31.86 3.67
C ALA A 527 9.31 -31.23 3.80
N PHE A 528 9.53 -30.43 4.86
CA PHE A 528 10.85 -29.85 5.15
C PHE A 528 11.92 -30.92 5.44
N LEU A 529 11.57 -31.95 6.22
CA LEU A 529 12.48 -33.07 6.51
C LEU A 529 12.75 -33.94 5.28
N GLN A 530 11.73 -34.20 4.45
CA GLN A 530 11.88 -34.99 3.23
C GLN A 530 12.88 -34.34 2.28
N PHE A 531 12.82 -33.02 2.12
CA PHE A 531 13.80 -32.28 1.34
C PHE A 531 15.24 -32.47 1.85
N LYS A 532 15.45 -32.33 3.17
CA LYS A 532 16.76 -32.57 3.80
C LYS A 532 17.22 -34.02 3.62
N LYS A 533 16.33 -35.00 3.76
CA LYS A 533 16.62 -36.43 3.57
C LYS A 533 17.06 -36.75 2.14
N ASN A 534 16.49 -36.06 1.16
CA ASN A 534 16.87 -36.22 -0.24
C ASN A 534 18.20 -35.51 -0.59
N GLY A 535 18.90 -34.93 0.40
CA GLY A 535 20.18 -34.23 0.21
C GLY A 535 20.05 -32.74 -0.12
N GLY A 536 18.82 -32.20 -0.14
CA GLY A 536 18.57 -30.79 -0.40
C GLY A 536 19.07 -29.87 0.72
N ARG A 537 19.57 -28.68 0.34
CA ARG A 537 19.99 -27.63 1.28
C ARG A 537 18.91 -26.55 1.40
N PRO A 538 18.22 -26.43 2.54
CA PRO A 538 17.08 -25.51 2.63
C PRO A 538 17.53 -24.08 2.45
N ASN A 539 16.81 -23.32 1.62
CA ASN A 539 17.06 -21.90 1.43
C ASN A 539 16.25 -21.06 2.43
N GLN A 540 16.43 -19.74 2.34
CA GLN A 540 15.77 -18.79 3.24
C GLN A 540 14.22 -18.79 3.11
N GLU A 541 13.69 -19.04 1.91
CA GLU A 541 12.24 -19.07 1.67
C GLU A 541 11.60 -20.33 2.27
N MET A 542 12.29 -21.47 2.29
CA MET A 542 11.84 -22.67 3.00
C MET A 542 11.74 -22.45 4.50
N TYR A 543 12.77 -21.84 5.11
CA TYR A 543 12.73 -21.49 6.53
C TYR A 543 11.62 -20.48 6.82
N LEU A 544 11.40 -19.48 5.95
CA LEU A 544 10.30 -18.54 6.07
C LEU A 544 8.94 -19.24 6.04
N ALA A 545 8.70 -20.15 5.09
CA ALA A 545 7.45 -20.90 5.01
C ALA A 545 7.20 -21.70 6.30
N MET A 546 8.24 -22.30 6.89
CA MET A 546 8.13 -23.03 8.15
C MET A 546 7.91 -22.09 9.35
N PHE A 547 8.58 -20.94 9.43
CA PHE A 547 8.34 -19.92 10.46
C PHE A 547 6.90 -19.37 10.41
N GLU A 548 6.36 -19.17 9.20
CA GLU A 548 4.97 -18.80 8.98
C GLU A 548 4.04 -19.84 9.61
N LYS A 549 4.20 -21.12 9.25
CA LYS A 549 3.37 -22.22 9.79
C LYS A 549 3.43 -22.30 11.32
N LEU A 550 4.63 -22.26 11.91
CA LEU A 550 4.79 -22.31 13.37
C LEU A 550 4.10 -21.13 14.06
N THR A 551 4.34 -19.91 13.56
CA THR A 551 3.79 -18.69 14.16
C THR A 551 2.27 -18.70 14.15
N PHE A 552 1.65 -19.09 13.03
CA PHE A 552 0.19 -19.11 12.92
C PHE A 552 -0.45 -20.27 13.68
N ASN A 553 0.26 -21.38 13.85
CA ASN A 553 -0.16 -22.46 14.75
C ASN A 553 -0.25 -22.00 16.21
N ILE A 554 0.77 -21.27 16.68
CA ILE A 554 0.76 -20.66 18.03
C ILE A 554 -0.44 -19.71 18.17
N ILE A 555 -0.67 -18.85 17.17
CA ILE A 555 -1.79 -17.90 17.19
C ILE A 555 -3.14 -18.64 17.25
N ARG A 556 -3.28 -19.78 16.56
CA ARG A 556 -4.46 -20.63 16.62
C ARG A 556 -4.71 -21.13 18.04
N GLU A 557 -3.71 -21.77 18.64
CA GLU A 557 -3.81 -22.37 19.98
C GLU A 557 -4.21 -21.35 21.05
N HIS A 558 -3.70 -20.12 20.96
CA HIS A 558 -4.04 -19.05 21.90
C HIS A 558 -5.45 -18.49 21.72
N ARG A 559 -6.00 -18.51 20.50
CA ARG A 559 -7.26 -17.82 20.18
C ARG A 559 -8.52 -18.65 20.41
N LYS A 560 -8.41 -19.97 20.69
CA LYS A 560 -9.54 -20.90 20.92
C LYS A 560 -10.78 -20.60 20.05
N ARG A 561 -10.59 -20.26 18.77
CA ARG A 561 -11.71 -20.01 17.86
C ARG A 561 -12.27 -21.34 17.40
N ASP A 562 -13.58 -21.42 17.23
CA ASP A 562 -14.19 -22.53 16.51
C ASP A 562 -13.81 -22.42 15.03
N TYR A 563 -12.85 -23.23 14.60
CA TYR A 563 -12.32 -23.25 13.24
C TYR A 563 -13.18 -24.09 12.28
N SER A 564 -14.39 -24.50 12.67
CA SER A 564 -15.25 -25.38 11.86
C SER A 564 -15.66 -24.76 10.53
N GLU A 565 -15.67 -23.43 10.41
CA GLU A 565 -16.09 -22.70 9.20
C GLU A 565 -14.93 -22.17 8.33
N VAL A 566 -13.66 -22.33 8.76
CA VAL A 566 -12.53 -21.76 8.03
C VAL A 566 -12.03 -22.72 6.95
N VAL A 567 -12.07 -22.26 5.70
CA VAL A 567 -11.64 -23.05 4.54
C VAL A 567 -10.12 -23.01 4.43
N PRO A 568 -9.43 -24.17 4.32
CA PRO A 568 -7.98 -24.22 4.18
C PRO A 568 -7.43 -23.31 3.06
N GLY A 569 -6.42 -22.52 3.42
CA GLY A 569 -5.62 -21.72 2.49
C GLY A 569 -6.30 -20.43 2.01
N ASP A 570 -7.42 -20.03 2.60
CA ASP A 570 -8.06 -18.73 2.35
C ASP A 570 -7.40 -17.59 3.14
N GLY A 571 -6.76 -17.92 4.27
CA GLY A 571 -5.94 -17.01 5.05
C GLY A 571 -4.62 -17.63 5.49
N LEU A 572 -4.11 -17.13 6.61
CA LEU A 572 -2.85 -17.58 7.22
C LEU A 572 -3.10 -18.65 8.30
N GLU A 573 -4.32 -19.19 8.37
CA GLU A 573 -4.67 -20.26 9.29
C GLU A 573 -3.89 -21.54 9.04
N VAL A 574 -3.63 -22.25 10.13
CA VAL A 574 -3.04 -23.58 10.13
C VAL A 574 -4.02 -24.47 10.85
N LEU A 575 -4.55 -25.52 10.23
CA LEU A 575 -5.58 -26.33 10.88
C LEU A 575 -5.00 -27.23 11.96
N ALA A 576 -5.87 -27.60 12.91
CA ALA A 576 -5.52 -28.52 13.99
C ALA A 576 -5.06 -29.86 13.40
N VAL A 577 -4.03 -30.41 14.01
CA VAL A 577 -3.49 -31.72 13.70
C VAL A 577 -4.59 -32.75 13.98
N PRO A 578 -4.93 -33.64 13.04
CA PRO A 578 -5.91 -34.68 13.31
C PRO A 578 -5.38 -35.65 14.37
N ASP A 579 -6.24 -36.04 15.31
CA ASP A 579 -5.96 -37.08 16.29
C ASP A 579 -5.90 -38.44 15.59
N ASN A 580 -4.72 -38.77 15.08
CA ASN A 580 -4.46 -40.04 14.43
C ASN A 580 -4.07 -41.10 15.47
N ASN A 581 -4.41 -42.36 15.19
CA ASN A 581 -4.04 -43.54 16.00
C ASN A 581 -2.54 -43.91 15.90
N TYR A 582 -1.66 -42.96 15.59
CA TYR A 582 -0.22 -43.19 15.52
C TYR A 582 0.35 -43.45 16.92
N SER A 583 1.38 -44.31 16.99
CA SER A 583 2.13 -44.53 18.22
C SER A 583 2.82 -43.24 18.67
N ASP A 584 2.99 -43.07 19.98
CA ASP A 584 3.66 -41.88 20.55
C ASP A 584 5.09 -41.71 20.02
N TYR A 585 5.76 -42.82 19.68
CA TYR A 585 7.05 -42.81 19.01
C TYR A 585 6.99 -42.12 17.64
N TYR A 586 5.99 -42.44 16.82
CA TYR A 586 5.83 -41.83 15.50
C TYR A 586 5.41 -40.36 15.61
N LYS A 587 4.55 -40.02 16.57
CA LYS A 587 4.15 -38.63 16.86
C LYS A 587 5.37 -37.75 17.17
N ARG A 588 6.30 -38.20 18.01
CA ARG A 588 7.54 -37.46 18.34
C ARG A 588 8.44 -37.20 17.14
N HIS A 589 8.48 -38.09 16.14
CA HIS A 589 9.28 -37.87 14.93
C HIS A 589 8.68 -36.83 13.99
N LEU A 590 7.35 -36.65 14.06
CA LEU A 590 6.63 -35.65 13.30
C LEU A 590 6.58 -34.31 14.02
N GLU A 591 6.91 -34.25 15.31
CA GLU A 591 6.85 -33.00 16.07
C GLU A 591 7.78 -31.93 15.48
N PRO A 592 7.23 -30.75 15.15
CA PRO A 592 8.01 -29.68 14.57
C PRO A 592 8.87 -29.00 15.65
N PRO A 593 10.02 -28.42 15.28
CA PRO A 593 10.88 -27.69 16.21
C PRO A 593 10.20 -26.41 16.70
N SER A 594 10.69 -25.88 17.82
CA SER A 594 10.32 -24.53 18.24
C SER A 594 10.85 -23.49 17.25
N ILE A 595 10.29 -22.27 17.26
CA ILE A 595 10.78 -21.16 16.43
C ILE A 595 12.27 -20.88 16.72
N GLU A 596 12.69 -21.00 17.98
CA GLU A 596 14.07 -20.74 18.39
C GLU A 596 15.03 -21.85 17.93
N ASP A 597 14.59 -23.10 17.96
CA ASP A 597 15.37 -24.25 17.50
C ASP A 597 15.53 -24.22 15.98
N LEU A 598 14.44 -23.96 15.25
CA LEU A 598 14.47 -23.79 13.80
C LEU A 598 15.34 -22.60 13.38
N TYR A 599 15.28 -21.50 14.13
CA TYR A 599 16.16 -20.35 13.91
C TYR A 599 17.64 -20.68 14.15
N SER A 600 17.93 -21.46 15.19
CA SER A 600 19.29 -21.93 15.45
C SER A 600 19.78 -22.88 14.34
N ASP A 601 18.92 -23.76 13.84
CA ASP A 601 19.19 -24.64 12.69
C ASP A 601 19.48 -23.84 11.41
N MET A 602 18.71 -22.78 11.14
CA MET A 602 18.97 -21.87 10.03
C MET A 602 20.35 -21.22 10.12
N LEU A 603 20.73 -20.72 11.30
CA LEU A 603 22.07 -20.14 11.52
C LEU A 603 23.19 -21.17 11.38
N ARG A 604 23.01 -22.39 11.91
CA ARG A 604 23.96 -23.51 11.74
C ARG A 604 24.13 -23.91 10.28
N SER A 605 23.09 -23.75 9.47
CA SER A 605 23.13 -23.96 8.01
C SER A 605 23.86 -22.84 7.25
N GLY A 606 24.40 -21.84 7.95
CA GLY A 606 25.12 -20.70 7.36
C GLY A 606 24.21 -19.60 6.82
N LEU A 607 22.89 -19.69 7.03
CA LEU A 607 21.91 -18.72 6.54
C LEU A 607 21.56 -17.70 7.59
N ARG A 608 21.63 -16.42 7.22
CA ARG A 608 21.22 -15.29 8.08
C ARG A 608 19.82 -14.80 7.71
N PRO A 609 19.05 -14.26 8.66
CA PRO A 609 17.77 -13.65 8.35
C PRO A 609 17.99 -12.33 7.59
N GLU A 610 17.61 -12.31 6.32
CA GLU A 610 17.57 -11.15 5.44
C GLU A 610 16.16 -10.86 4.90
N LYS A 611 15.95 -9.66 4.32
CA LYS A 611 14.77 -9.28 3.53
C LYS A 611 13.43 -9.70 4.16
N ARG A 612 12.64 -10.56 3.48
CA ARG A 612 11.29 -10.97 3.89
C ARG A 612 11.31 -11.83 5.16
N CYS A 613 12.27 -12.73 5.29
CA CYS A 613 12.40 -13.56 6.50
C CYS A 613 12.73 -12.72 7.73
N LEU A 614 13.70 -11.78 7.61
CA LEU A 614 13.99 -10.84 8.70
C LEU A 614 12.78 -9.99 9.07
N SER A 615 12.11 -9.42 8.07
CA SER A 615 10.87 -8.65 8.22
C SER A 615 9.81 -9.46 8.99
N PHE A 616 9.59 -10.72 8.61
CA PHE A 616 8.64 -11.61 9.27
C PHE A 616 9.02 -11.92 10.72
N LEU A 617 10.28 -12.28 10.99
CA LEU A 617 10.79 -12.61 12.32
C LEU A 617 10.72 -11.42 13.28
N VAL A 618 11.14 -10.23 12.84
CA VAL A 618 11.09 -9.00 13.66
C VAL A 618 9.64 -8.65 13.99
N ARG A 619 8.76 -8.67 12.98
CA ARG A 619 7.34 -8.31 13.13
C ARG A 619 6.58 -9.26 14.06
N ASN A 620 6.87 -10.57 14.00
CA ASN A 620 6.18 -11.61 14.76
C ASN A 620 6.95 -12.10 16.00
N SER A 621 8.06 -11.46 16.35
CA SER A 621 8.83 -11.75 17.57
C SER A 621 7.92 -11.79 18.82
N ARG A 622 8.27 -12.58 19.84
CA ARG A 622 7.46 -12.66 21.07
C ARG A 622 7.91 -11.67 22.13
N THR A 623 9.16 -11.23 22.04
CA THR A 623 9.75 -10.20 22.90
C THR A 623 10.51 -9.19 22.03
N PRO A 624 10.71 -7.95 22.50
CA PRO A 624 11.58 -7.01 21.81
C PRO A 624 13.03 -7.53 21.71
N ASP A 625 13.48 -8.32 22.69
CA ASP A 625 14.82 -8.92 22.73
C ASP A 625 15.03 -9.89 21.56
N ASP A 626 14.04 -10.74 21.26
CA ASP A 626 14.08 -11.63 20.08
C ASP A 626 14.16 -10.83 18.78
N GLY A 627 13.35 -9.78 18.65
CA GLY A 627 13.36 -8.91 17.48
C GLY A 627 14.74 -8.26 17.27
N LEU A 628 15.38 -7.82 18.34
CA LEU A 628 16.72 -7.24 18.32
C LEU A 628 17.81 -8.27 18.06
N ARG A 629 17.67 -9.48 18.61
CA ARG A 629 18.53 -10.62 18.29
C ARG A 629 18.50 -10.93 16.80
N TYR A 630 17.31 -10.94 16.18
CA TYR A 630 17.18 -11.14 14.73
C TYR A 630 17.82 -10.01 13.92
N LEU A 631 17.62 -8.75 14.34
CA LEU A 631 18.25 -7.59 13.72
C LEU A 631 19.79 -7.63 13.84
N ARG A 632 20.33 -8.04 14.99
CA ARG A 632 21.77 -8.15 15.21
C ARG A 632 22.41 -9.28 14.39
N ALA A 633 21.71 -10.39 14.23
CA ALA A 633 22.16 -11.51 13.40
C ALA A 633 22.01 -11.23 11.89
N SER A 634 21.30 -10.16 11.51
CA SER A 634 21.17 -9.75 10.12
C SER A 634 22.46 -9.13 9.57
N GLY A 635 22.52 -8.91 8.25
CA GLY A 635 23.62 -8.20 7.60
C GLY A 635 23.66 -6.67 7.83
N LEU A 636 22.87 -6.12 8.77
CA LEU A 636 22.85 -4.67 9.04
C LEU A 636 24.10 -4.21 9.81
N SER A 637 24.59 -3.01 9.50
CA SER A 637 25.75 -2.43 10.19
C SER A 637 25.44 -2.12 11.66
N MET A 638 26.45 -2.24 12.54
CA MET A 638 26.28 -1.91 13.96
C MET A 638 25.90 -0.43 14.18
N ASN A 639 26.33 0.47 13.29
CA ASN A 639 25.93 1.88 13.33
C ASN A 639 24.44 2.07 12.99
N ALA A 640 23.93 1.32 12.02
CA ALA A 640 22.50 1.29 11.70
C ALA A 640 21.67 0.72 12.86
N LEU A 641 22.17 -0.29 13.58
CA LEU A 641 21.49 -0.82 14.76
C LEU A 641 21.49 0.19 15.93
N ARG A 642 22.57 0.97 16.10
CA ARG A 642 22.64 2.05 17.11
C ARG A 642 21.70 3.22 16.78
N SER A 643 21.54 3.58 15.51
CA SER A 643 20.63 4.66 15.11
C SER A 643 19.15 4.35 15.37
N LEU A 644 18.78 3.07 15.49
CA LEU A 644 17.45 2.64 15.95
C LEU A 644 17.19 2.89 17.44
N GLY A 645 18.16 3.41 18.19
CA GLY A 645 18.07 3.69 19.63
C GLY A 645 18.02 2.44 20.51
N ALA A 646 18.12 1.25 19.92
CA ALA A 646 18.07 -0.01 20.64
C ALA A 646 19.30 -0.21 21.56
N PHE A 647 20.49 0.17 21.10
CA PHE A 647 21.76 -0.14 21.78
C PHE A 647 22.47 1.09 22.38
N GLY A 648 21.73 2.18 22.65
CA GLY A 648 22.28 3.43 23.19
C GLY A 648 21.63 4.68 22.61
N ARG A 649 22.29 5.85 22.78
CA ARG A 649 21.80 7.10 22.17
C ARG A 649 21.84 6.98 20.65
N PRO A 650 20.76 7.38 19.94
CA PRO A 650 20.71 7.33 18.49
C PRO A 650 21.88 8.12 17.89
N SER A 651 22.66 7.46 17.02
CA SER A 651 23.75 8.08 16.25
C SER A 651 23.22 8.87 15.05
N ASP A 652 24.13 9.42 14.23
CA ASP A 652 23.88 10.30 13.07
C ASP A 652 22.57 9.97 12.30
N PRO A 653 21.65 10.95 12.14
CA PRO A 653 20.38 10.78 11.42
C PRO A 653 20.54 10.30 9.96
N ASN A 654 21.70 10.50 9.34
CA ASN A 654 21.93 10.05 7.96
C ASN A 654 22.03 8.53 7.85
N VAL A 655 22.59 7.85 8.86
CA VAL A 655 22.74 6.38 8.88
C VAL A 655 21.37 5.68 8.97
N LEU A 656 20.37 6.33 9.57
CA LEU A 656 19.01 5.80 9.66
C LEU A 656 18.34 5.60 8.28
N LYS A 657 18.80 6.35 7.26
CA LYS A 657 18.29 6.23 5.88
C LYS A 657 18.80 4.97 5.17
N GLU A 658 19.93 4.41 5.59
CA GLU A 658 20.52 3.19 5.01
C GLU A 658 19.69 1.94 5.31
N ILE A 659 18.94 1.93 6.42
CA ILE A 659 18.12 0.78 6.82
C ILE A 659 16.96 0.63 5.84
N PRO A 660 16.71 -0.56 5.26
CA PRO A 660 15.55 -0.77 4.40
C PRO A 660 14.23 -0.36 5.06
N LEU A 661 13.40 0.41 4.34
CA LEU A 661 12.14 0.98 4.87
C LEU A 661 11.21 -0.08 5.48
N LYS A 662 11.18 -1.30 4.92
CA LYS A 662 10.37 -2.41 5.42
C LYS A 662 10.82 -2.85 6.82
N ILE A 663 12.13 -3.03 7.02
CA ILE A 663 12.69 -3.45 8.31
C ILE A 663 12.49 -2.37 9.37
N PHE A 664 12.70 -1.10 9.01
CA PHE A 664 12.38 0.03 9.88
C PHE A 664 10.91 0.04 10.30
N SER A 665 9.99 -0.17 9.34
CA SER A 665 8.56 -0.27 9.62
C SER A 665 8.21 -1.41 10.57
N ASP A 666 8.82 -2.59 10.40
CA ASP A 666 8.58 -3.73 11.28
C ASP A 666 9.19 -3.52 12.67
N TYR A 667 10.31 -2.80 12.78
CA TYR A 667 10.86 -2.37 14.07
C TYR A 667 9.97 -1.35 14.79
N ILE A 668 9.43 -0.34 14.08
CA ILE A 668 8.44 0.58 14.65
C ILE A 668 7.20 -0.20 15.10
N TYR A 669 6.73 -1.15 14.29
CA TYR A 669 5.62 -2.03 14.70
C TYR A 669 5.94 -2.82 15.97
N LEU A 670 7.15 -3.36 16.07
CA LEU A 670 7.63 -4.13 17.22
C LEU A 670 7.57 -3.31 18.51
N ILE A 671 8.19 -2.13 18.53
CA ILE A 671 8.23 -1.27 19.73
C ILE A 671 6.82 -0.75 20.07
N CYS A 672 6.02 -0.37 19.08
CA CYS A 672 4.64 0.09 19.27
C CYS A 672 3.71 -1.04 19.74
N ARG A 673 4.04 -2.32 19.48
CA ARG A 673 3.27 -3.45 19.97
C ARG A 673 3.45 -3.64 21.48
N PHE A 674 4.63 -3.35 22.01
CA PHE A 674 5.03 -3.55 23.41
C PHE A 674 4.95 -2.29 24.28
N VAL A 675 4.15 -1.30 23.85
CA VAL A 675 3.82 -0.14 24.71
C VAL A 675 3.18 -0.64 26.01
N PRO A 676 3.58 -0.12 27.19
CA PRO A 676 3.01 -0.52 28.48
C PRO A 676 1.49 -0.32 28.52
N ARG A 677 0.78 -1.26 29.14
CA ARG A 677 -0.68 -1.22 29.25
C ARG A 677 -1.14 -1.46 30.68
N LEU A 678 -2.24 -0.81 31.06
CA LEU A 678 -2.97 -1.14 32.27
C LEU A 678 -3.87 -2.36 32.00
N VAL A 679 -3.72 -3.40 32.82
CA VAL A 679 -4.50 -4.63 32.74
C VAL A 679 -5.14 -4.88 34.09
N GLN A 680 -6.43 -5.18 34.08
CA GLN A 680 -7.16 -5.59 35.26
C GLN A 680 -6.86 -7.07 35.51
N ILE A 681 -6.44 -7.42 36.73
CA ILE A 681 -6.20 -8.80 37.13
C ILE A 681 -7.38 -9.23 38.00
N ASP A 682 -8.17 -10.19 37.50
CA ASP A 682 -9.18 -10.84 38.33
C ASP A 682 -8.44 -11.82 39.25
N LEU A 683 -8.34 -11.47 40.54
CA LEU A 683 -7.81 -12.35 41.56
C LEU A 683 -8.78 -13.52 41.74
N THR A 684 -8.49 -14.63 41.06
CA THR A 684 -9.03 -15.92 41.47
C THR A 684 -8.20 -16.39 42.66
N GLU A 685 -8.88 -16.60 43.78
CA GLU A 685 -8.39 -17.25 45.00
C GLU A 685 -7.35 -16.47 45.83
N GLN A 686 -7.74 -15.31 46.37
CA GLN A 686 -7.44 -15.00 47.78
C GLN A 686 -8.39 -13.89 48.25
N GLU A 687 -9.16 -14.24 49.28
CA GLU A 687 -10.17 -13.38 49.89
C GLU A 687 -9.59 -12.02 50.29
N HIS A 688 -10.45 -10.99 50.18
CA HIS A 688 -10.49 -9.69 50.84
C HIS A 688 -10.40 -8.48 49.89
N SER A 689 -11.58 -7.87 49.70
CA SER A 689 -11.96 -6.70 48.91
C SER A 689 -12.21 -6.94 47.41
N GLY A 690 -13.49 -7.01 47.02
CA GLY A 690 -13.95 -7.15 45.63
C GLY A 690 -13.76 -5.90 44.77
N ILE A 691 -12.62 -5.23 44.88
CA ILE A 691 -12.23 -4.11 44.04
C ILE A 691 -11.24 -4.63 42.98
N PRO A 692 -11.51 -4.46 41.68
CA PRO A 692 -10.59 -4.89 40.65
C PRO A 692 -9.26 -4.11 40.73
N GLU A 693 -8.15 -4.83 40.94
CA GLU A 693 -6.81 -4.25 41.06
C GLU A 693 -6.19 -4.07 39.65
N TRP A 694 -5.83 -2.83 39.32
CA TRP A 694 -5.19 -2.49 38.04
C TRP A 694 -3.67 -2.65 38.12
N THR A 695 -3.09 -3.46 37.24
CA THR A 695 -1.63 -3.67 37.16
C THR A 695 -1.07 -3.19 35.82
N ILE A 696 0.14 -2.65 35.84
CA ILE A 696 0.90 -2.29 34.64
C ILE A 696 1.55 -3.55 34.05
N LEU A 697 1.08 -3.97 32.88
CA LEU A 697 1.79 -4.91 32.02
C LEU A 697 2.91 -4.16 31.28
N HIS A 698 4.15 -4.33 31.75
CA HIS A 698 5.36 -3.80 31.12
C HIS A 698 6.43 -4.90 31.03
N LEU A 699 7.33 -4.80 30.04
CA LEU A 699 8.45 -5.72 29.89
C LEU A 699 9.57 -5.34 30.87
N LYS A 700 9.63 -6.04 32.01
CA LYS A 700 10.56 -5.73 33.10
C LYS A 700 11.94 -6.40 32.99
N LYS A 701 12.16 -7.30 32.02
CA LYS A 701 13.49 -7.91 31.85
C LYS A 701 14.46 -6.84 31.35
N LYS A 702 15.53 -6.57 32.11
CA LYS A 702 16.75 -5.95 31.55
C LYS A 702 17.10 -6.79 30.32
N SER A 703 16.94 -6.21 29.13
CA SER A 703 17.29 -6.90 27.89
C SER A 703 18.70 -7.48 28.04
N HIS A 704 18.91 -8.71 27.58
CA HIS A 704 20.23 -9.32 27.53
C HIS A 704 21.20 -8.49 26.68
N PHE A 705 20.67 -7.62 25.83
CA PHE A 705 21.37 -6.69 24.97
C PHE A 705 21.39 -5.24 25.49
N GLY A 706 20.94 -4.98 26.71
CA GLY A 706 21.04 -3.68 27.38
C GLY A 706 20.06 -2.61 26.89
N THR A 707 19.00 -2.99 26.17
CA THR A 707 18.07 -2.03 25.57
C THR A 707 17.11 -1.46 26.62
N LYS A 708 17.15 -0.14 26.81
CA LYS A 708 16.15 0.59 27.59
C LYS A 708 14.97 0.94 26.67
N LEU A 709 13.98 0.06 26.58
CA LEU A 709 12.67 0.36 25.96
C LEU A 709 11.71 0.94 27.00
N ASP A 710 12.21 1.81 27.87
CA ASP A 710 11.45 2.38 28.98
C ASP A 710 10.33 3.30 28.45
N GLU A 711 10.54 3.93 27.29
CA GLU A 711 9.60 4.84 26.62
C GLU A 711 9.45 4.52 25.11
N PRO A 712 8.74 3.45 24.73
CA PRO A 712 8.67 2.99 23.34
C PRO A 712 7.97 3.98 22.40
N LEU A 713 6.98 4.73 22.88
CA LEU A 713 6.28 5.75 22.09
C LEU A 713 7.18 6.96 21.79
N HIS A 714 8.00 7.37 22.75
CA HIS A 714 8.97 8.46 22.56
C HIS A 714 10.01 8.07 21.52
N LEU A 715 10.56 6.86 21.63
CA LEU A 715 11.50 6.32 20.64
C LEU A 715 10.85 6.25 19.25
N ALA A 716 9.63 5.72 19.14
CA ALA A 716 8.92 5.64 17.87
C ALA A 716 8.73 7.03 17.22
N ALA A 717 8.28 8.01 18.00
CA ALA A 717 8.09 9.38 17.49
C ALA A 717 9.40 10.06 17.12
N TYR A 718 10.48 9.85 17.89
CA TYR A 718 11.80 10.35 17.55
C TYR A 718 12.27 9.79 16.21
N LEU A 719 12.14 8.47 16.01
CA LEU A 719 12.54 7.80 14.76
C LEU A 719 11.70 8.25 13.56
N LEU A 720 10.39 8.40 13.74
CA LEU A 720 9.48 8.90 12.69
C LEU A 720 9.83 10.32 12.26
N ASN A 721 10.04 11.23 13.22
CA ASN A 721 10.39 12.62 12.95
C ASN A 721 11.79 12.77 12.33
N THR A 722 12.73 11.91 12.71
CA THR A 722 14.11 11.94 12.19
C THR A 722 14.18 11.39 10.77
N ARG A 723 13.56 10.23 10.50
CA ARG A 723 13.62 9.58 9.19
C ARG A 723 12.65 10.19 8.17
N ARG A 724 11.50 10.70 8.64
CA ARG A 724 10.38 11.17 7.81
C ARG A 724 9.98 10.15 6.72
N PRO A 725 9.57 8.92 7.11
CA PRO A 725 9.26 7.88 6.14
C PRO A 725 8.03 8.25 5.31
N ASN A 726 8.13 8.08 3.99
CA ASN A 726 7.06 8.33 3.01
C ASN A 726 6.21 7.07 2.74
N ILE A 727 6.05 6.20 3.74
CA ILE A 727 5.23 4.99 3.69
C ILE A 727 4.26 4.96 4.86
N LEU A 728 3.04 4.45 4.65
CA LEU A 728 1.96 4.44 5.65
C LEU A 728 2.21 3.51 6.88
N PRO A 729 2.75 2.29 6.74
CA PRO A 729 2.77 1.31 7.83
C PRO A 729 3.46 1.72 9.16
N PRO A 730 4.61 2.42 9.18
CA PRO A 730 5.23 2.83 10.45
C PRO A 730 4.38 3.85 11.20
N TRP A 731 3.79 4.83 10.49
CA TRP A 731 2.85 5.80 11.07
C TRP A 731 1.60 5.13 11.64
N TYR A 732 0.99 4.21 10.88
CA TYR A 732 -0.21 3.50 11.35
C TYR A 732 0.07 2.59 12.55
N SER A 733 1.29 2.05 12.66
CA SER A 733 1.70 1.28 13.82
C SER A 733 1.79 2.15 15.07
N PHE A 734 2.32 3.37 14.92
CA PHE A 734 2.38 4.38 15.98
C PHE A 734 0.99 4.90 16.36
N PHE A 735 0.17 5.32 15.39
CA PHE A 735 -1.21 5.76 15.63
C PHE A 735 -2.03 4.68 16.34
N ARG A 736 -1.94 3.43 15.86
CA ARG A 736 -2.63 2.32 16.50
C ARG A 736 -2.16 2.07 17.94
N ALA A 737 -0.92 2.40 18.29
CA ALA A 737 -0.46 2.28 19.67
C ALA A 737 -1.08 3.34 20.57
N LEU A 738 -1.22 4.58 20.09
CA LEU A 738 -1.88 5.68 20.82
C LEU A 738 -3.39 5.42 21.04
N THR A 739 -4.05 4.84 20.03
CA THR A 739 -5.51 4.60 20.07
C THR A 739 -5.92 3.32 20.76
N ARG A 740 -4.98 2.47 21.18
CA ARG A 740 -5.28 1.28 21.99
C ARG A 740 -5.77 1.69 23.38
N GLU A 741 -6.82 1.01 23.84
CA GLU A 741 -7.32 1.12 25.21
C GLU A 741 -6.22 0.80 26.24
N ASN A 742 -6.22 1.53 27.35
CA ASN A 742 -5.34 1.36 28.51
C ASN A 742 -3.84 1.49 28.20
N SER A 743 -3.46 2.08 27.08
CA SER A 743 -2.04 2.30 26.75
C SER A 743 -1.50 3.49 27.53
N ILE A 744 -0.35 3.31 28.18
CA ILE A 744 0.26 4.34 29.02
C ILE A 744 1.16 5.21 28.15
N ILE A 745 0.89 6.51 28.12
CA ILE A 745 1.68 7.51 27.39
C ILE A 745 2.62 8.22 28.34
N SER A 746 2.08 8.70 29.46
CA SER A 746 2.86 9.22 30.58
C SER A 746 2.53 8.42 31.83
N TRP A 747 3.57 8.04 32.56
CA TRP A 747 3.47 7.31 33.82
C TRP A 747 2.66 8.09 34.87
N GLU A 748 2.69 9.43 34.83
CA GLU A 748 1.96 10.31 35.76
C GLU A 748 0.44 10.19 35.64
N TYR A 749 -0.05 9.94 34.43
CA TYR A 749 -1.48 9.89 34.13
C TYR A 749 -1.98 8.47 33.92
N ALA A 750 -1.21 7.45 34.32
CA ALA A 750 -1.59 6.06 34.14
C ALA A 750 -2.96 5.76 34.79
N GLY A 751 -3.93 5.30 33.99
CA GLY A 751 -5.30 5.05 34.43
C GLY A 751 -6.20 6.28 34.57
N HIS A 752 -5.68 7.49 34.36
CA HIS A 752 -6.45 8.73 34.40
C HIS A 752 -6.94 9.13 33.00
N ALA A 753 -8.14 9.72 32.89
CA ALA A 753 -8.72 10.22 31.63
C ALA A 753 -7.78 11.20 30.86
N LYS A 754 -6.96 11.95 31.61
CA LYS A 754 -5.92 12.84 31.08
C LYS A 754 -4.91 12.13 30.17
N ASN A 755 -4.59 10.86 30.41
CA ASN A 755 -3.70 10.08 29.55
C ASN A 755 -4.29 9.89 28.14
N ASP A 756 -5.58 9.68 28.04
CA ASP A 756 -6.28 9.45 26.77
C ASP A 756 -6.50 10.77 26.01
N ILE A 757 -6.71 11.88 26.74
CA ILE A 757 -6.68 13.23 26.19
C ILE A 757 -5.29 13.56 25.61
N LEU A 758 -4.22 13.24 26.33
CA LEU A 758 -2.84 13.39 25.83
C LEU A 758 -2.58 12.50 24.60
N ALA A 759 -3.16 11.28 24.57
CA ALA A 759 -3.07 10.39 23.40
C ALA A 759 -3.60 11.06 22.14
N TRP A 760 -4.78 11.69 22.24
CA TRP A 760 -5.40 12.40 21.14
C TRP A 760 -4.56 13.61 20.69
N LYS A 761 -4.04 14.40 21.64
CA LYS A 761 -3.17 15.55 21.33
C LYS A 761 -1.91 15.12 20.57
N VAL A 762 -1.25 14.05 21.02
CA VAL A 762 -0.06 13.49 20.34
C VAL A 762 -0.43 12.94 18.97
N LEU A 763 -1.56 12.24 18.85
CA LEU A 763 -2.05 11.71 17.58
C LEU A 763 -2.30 12.84 16.56
N ARG A 764 -3.00 13.90 16.97
CA ARG A 764 -3.31 15.07 16.14
C ARG A 764 -2.04 15.79 15.68
N SER A 765 -1.12 16.07 16.59
CA SER A 765 0.17 16.69 16.22
C SER A 765 0.98 15.81 15.27
N SER A 766 0.95 14.48 15.45
CA SER A 766 1.68 13.55 14.59
C SER A 766 1.04 13.40 13.20
N LEU A 767 -0.24 13.73 13.04
CA LEU A 767 -0.92 13.76 11.74
C LEU A 767 -0.44 14.93 10.88
N ASP A 768 -0.05 16.05 11.48
CA ASP A 768 0.55 17.17 10.76
C ASP A 768 1.96 16.80 10.24
N ASP A 769 2.75 16.08 11.03
CA ASP A 769 4.04 15.57 10.57
C ASP A 769 3.88 14.50 9.49
N PHE A 770 2.84 13.68 9.59
CA PHE A 770 2.45 12.72 8.57
C PHE A 770 2.07 13.42 7.25
N SER A 771 1.29 14.49 7.29
CA SER A 771 0.89 15.25 6.09
C SER A 771 2.08 15.98 5.47
N ARG A 772 3.00 16.52 6.28
CA ARG A 772 4.29 17.10 5.82
C ARG A 772 5.19 16.09 5.10
N CYS A 773 5.02 14.80 5.34
CA CYS A 773 5.70 13.75 4.60
C CYS A 773 5.04 13.42 3.24
N GLY A 774 4.01 14.17 2.82
CA GLY A 774 3.25 13.95 1.59
C GLY A 774 2.34 12.72 1.68
N LEU A 775 1.85 12.38 2.88
CA LEU A 775 0.99 11.22 3.11
C LEU A 775 -0.45 11.65 3.41
N HIS A 776 -1.39 10.83 2.95
CA HIS A 776 -2.83 11.01 3.20
C HIS A 776 -3.42 9.77 3.88
N LEU A 777 -4.46 9.98 4.68
CA LEU A 777 -5.19 8.88 5.30
C LEU A 777 -5.95 8.09 4.24
N ASN A 778 -5.78 6.77 4.26
CA ASN A 778 -6.70 5.87 3.56
C ASN A 778 -7.78 5.39 4.52
N THR A 779 -8.74 4.60 4.03
CA THR A 779 -9.84 4.04 4.83
C THR A 779 -9.36 3.35 6.12
N ARG A 780 -8.27 2.59 6.07
CA ARG A 780 -7.68 1.94 7.26
C ARG A 780 -7.12 2.96 8.26
N GLY A 781 -6.37 3.96 7.78
CA GLY A 781 -5.86 5.04 8.62
C GLY A 781 -6.99 5.79 9.31
N PHE A 782 -8.06 6.09 8.56
CA PHE A 782 -9.25 6.75 9.07
C PHE A 782 -9.93 5.97 10.20
N SER A 783 -10.12 4.65 10.06
CA SER A 783 -10.65 3.83 11.17
C SER A 783 -9.79 3.89 12.43
N ILE A 784 -8.45 3.94 12.29
CA ILE A 784 -7.56 4.11 13.45
C ILE A 784 -7.82 5.44 14.14
N ILE A 785 -7.97 6.52 13.38
CA ILE A 785 -8.27 7.85 13.92
C ILE A 785 -9.64 7.89 14.60
N CYS A 786 -10.67 7.29 14.00
CA CYS A 786 -12.00 7.18 14.62
C CYS A 786 -11.94 6.43 15.97
N HIS A 787 -11.15 5.35 16.09
CA HIS A 787 -10.93 4.71 17.39
C HIS A 787 -10.22 5.63 18.39
N GLY A 788 -9.28 6.46 17.93
CA GLY A 788 -8.66 7.48 18.76
C GLY A 788 -9.65 8.54 19.24
N PHE A 789 -10.58 8.93 18.37
CA PHE A 789 -11.65 9.88 18.68
C PHE A 789 -12.65 9.30 19.67
N ASP A 790 -13.13 8.06 19.47
CA ASP A 790 -14.01 7.37 20.44
C ASP A 790 -13.36 7.31 21.83
N LYS A 791 -12.07 6.92 21.89
CA LYS A 791 -11.28 6.91 23.12
C LYS A 791 -11.17 8.30 23.77
N TYR A 792 -10.91 9.33 22.97
CA TYR A 792 -10.82 10.73 23.44
C TYR A 792 -12.13 11.23 24.05
N ILE A 793 -13.24 11.05 23.34
CA ILE A 793 -14.56 11.54 23.77
C ILE A 793 -15.00 10.86 25.07
N ARG A 794 -14.77 9.55 25.20
CA ARG A 794 -15.05 8.82 26.46
C ARG A 794 -14.26 9.38 27.64
N ALA A 795 -12.97 9.64 27.43
CA ALA A 795 -12.12 10.22 28.47
C ALA A 795 -12.56 11.64 28.84
N PHE A 796 -12.94 12.45 27.84
CA PHE A 796 -13.42 13.81 28.06
C PHE A 796 -14.67 13.85 28.95
N PHE A 797 -15.66 13.00 28.67
CA PHE A 797 -16.86 12.88 29.50
C PHE A 797 -16.57 12.39 30.93
N GLN A 798 -15.48 11.66 31.14
CA GLN A 798 -15.05 11.23 32.48
C GLN A 798 -14.29 12.32 33.25
N SER A 799 -13.58 13.23 32.56
CA SER A 799 -12.81 14.29 33.21
C SER A 799 -13.66 15.45 33.74
N GLY A 800 -14.88 15.64 33.24
CA GLY A 800 -15.76 16.74 33.63
C GLY A 800 -15.29 18.13 33.19
N ASP A 801 -14.31 18.23 32.29
CA ASP A 801 -13.91 19.50 31.65
C ASP A 801 -15.03 19.96 30.69
N GLU A 802 -15.47 21.21 30.81
CA GLU A 802 -16.56 21.80 30.01
C GLU A 802 -16.07 22.49 28.72
N ASP A 803 -14.88 22.17 28.22
CA ASP A 803 -14.34 22.76 26.99
C ASP A 803 -14.99 22.15 25.72
N GLN A 804 -16.25 22.50 25.48
CA GLN A 804 -17.06 22.01 24.36
C GLN A 804 -16.43 22.33 22.98
N ASN A 805 -15.68 23.43 22.88
CA ASN A 805 -14.95 23.84 21.67
C ASN A 805 -13.96 22.77 21.18
N HIS A 806 -13.31 22.02 22.08
CA HIS A 806 -12.34 20.99 21.69
C HIS A 806 -13.00 19.73 21.13
N ILE A 807 -14.23 19.41 21.56
CA ILE A 807 -15.03 18.32 20.97
C ILE A 807 -15.46 18.70 19.55
N GLU A 808 -15.97 19.93 19.37
CA GLU A 808 -16.41 20.43 18.07
C GLU A 808 -15.27 20.43 17.05
N GLU A 809 -14.08 20.89 17.45
CA GLU A 809 -12.88 20.86 16.59
C GLU A 809 -12.51 19.42 16.19
N ALA A 810 -12.52 18.49 17.15
CA ALA A 810 -12.22 17.08 16.90
C ALA A 810 -13.28 16.41 15.99
N CYS A 811 -14.56 16.76 16.18
CA CYS A 811 -15.67 16.29 15.35
C CYS A 811 -15.56 16.83 13.91
N LEU A 812 -15.32 18.13 13.75
CA LEU A 812 -15.11 18.76 12.45
C LEU A 812 -13.93 18.13 11.71
N PHE A 813 -12.87 17.76 12.43
CA PHE A 813 -11.73 17.07 11.83
C PHE A 813 -12.13 15.70 11.24
N ILE A 814 -12.80 14.83 12.00
CA ILE A 814 -13.20 13.51 11.48
C ILE A 814 -14.19 13.63 10.31
N LYS A 815 -15.09 14.62 10.34
CA LYS A 815 -16.02 14.92 9.24
C LYS A 815 -15.27 15.33 7.98
N ASN A 816 -14.29 16.22 8.10
CA ASN A 816 -13.47 16.66 6.98
C ASN A 816 -12.65 15.51 6.37
N GLU A 817 -12.10 14.62 7.20
CA GLU A 817 -11.39 13.43 6.71
C GLU A 817 -12.35 12.43 6.04
N PHE A 818 -13.54 12.19 6.61
CA PHE A 818 -14.55 11.34 5.96
C PHE A 818 -14.99 11.92 4.61
N LYS A 819 -15.22 13.23 4.55
CA LYS A 819 -15.60 13.94 3.32
C LYS A 819 -14.57 13.68 2.22
N LYS A 820 -13.27 13.86 2.50
CA LYS A 820 -12.17 13.58 1.55
C LYS A 820 -12.19 12.13 1.03
N LEU A 821 -12.56 11.16 1.87
CA LEU A 821 -12.64 9.74 1.49
C LEU A 821 -13.88 9.41 0.66
N SER A 822 -14.99 10.05 0.99
CA SER A 822 -16.32 9.87 0.37
C SER A 822 -16.52 10.64 -0.94
N GLU A 823 -15.50 11.40 -1.37
CA GLU A 823 -15.51 12.12 -2.63
C GLU A 823 -15.65 11.16 -3.83
N ASN A 824 -16.55 11.54 -4.74
CA ASN A 824 -16.76 10.82 -5.99
C ASN A 824 -15.75 11.26 -7.05
N SER A 825 -15.34 10.32 -7.90
CA SER A 825 -14.71 10.63 -9.17
C SER A 825 -15.76 11.15 -10.16
N CYS A 826 -15.30 11.80 -11.22
CA CYS A 826 -16.11 11.93 -12.42
C CYS A 826 -16.24 10.54 -13.08
N GLU A 827 -17.41 10.27 -13.65
CA GLU A 827 -17.70 9.01 -14.36
C GLU A 827 -17.27 9.09 -15.84
N LEU A 828 -16.47 10.09 -16.19
CA LEU A 828 -15.92 10.25 -17.54
C LEU A 828 -15.03 9.06 -17.90
N TYR A 829 -15.13 8.62 -19.15
CA TYR A 829 -14.30 7.56 -19.73
C TYR A 829 -14.31 6.24 -18.94
N HIS A 830 -15.39 5.93 -18.21
CA HIS A 830 -15.52 4.73 -17.35
C HIS A 830 -14.55 4.72 -16.15
N LEU A 831 -14.22 5.89 -15.61
CA LEU A 831 -13.48 5.99 -14.35
C LEU A 831 -14.30 5.41 -13.17
N PRO A 832 -13.65 4.80 -12.16
CA PRO A 832 -14.35 4.23 -11.00
C PRO A 832 -15.04 5.29 -10.15
N LYS A 833 -16.34 5.15 -9.85
CA LYS A 833 -17.14 6.18 -9.15
C LYS A 833 -16.54 6.72 -7.83
N LEU A 834 -15.88 5.90 -7.02
CA LEU A 834 -15.29 6.32 -5.74
C LEU A 834 -13.76 6.30 -5.78
N TYR A 835 -13.14 7.29 -5.13
CA TYR A 835 -11.67 7.34 -4.98
C TYR A 835 -11.12 6.25 -4.05
N GLN A 836 -11.88 5.83 -3.04
CA GLN A 836 -11.49 4.77 -2.11
C GLN A 836 -12.61 3.76 -1.89
N SER A 837 -12.22 2.50 -1.64
CA SER A 837 -13.15 1.43 -1.27
C SER A 837 -13.51 1.55 0.22
N ILE A 838 -14.64 2.22 0.50
CA ILE A 838 -15.19 2.35 1.85
C ILE A 838 -16.05 1.12 2.16
N ARG A 839 -15.57 0.28 3.08
CA ARG A 839 -16.25 -0.96 3.49
C ARG A 839 -17.13 -0.76 4.72
N GLY A 840 -18.03 -1.71 4.98
CA GLY A 840 -18.96 -1.65 6.11
C GLY A 840 -18.31 -1.42 7.48
N VAL A 841 -17.13 -2.01 7.71
CA VAL A 841 -16.38 -1.79 8.97
C VAL A 841 -15.93 -0.34 9.18
N HIS A 842 -15.66 0.42 8.11
CA HIS A 842 -15.23 1.82 8.22
C HIS A 842 -16.43 2.72 8.51
N LEU A 843 -17.53 2.48 7.80
CA LEU A 843 -18.80 3.18 8.01
C LEU A 843 -19.35 2.92 9.42
N HIS A 844 -19.27 1.68 9.91
CA HIS A 844 -19.70 1.32 11.26
C HIS A 844 -18.92 2.10 12.33
N VAL A 845 -17.60 2.13 12.22
CA VAL A 845 -16.75 2.87 13.18
C VAL A 845 -17.02 4.38 13.12
N TYR A 846 -17.24 4.95 11.93
CA TYR A 846 -17.58 6.37 11.78
C TYR A 846 -18.95 6.72 12.37
N MET A 847 -19.99 5.94 12.03
CA MET A 847 -21.34 6.12 12.59
C MET A 847 -21.35 6.00 14.11
N ARG A 848 -20.53 5.12 14.69
CA ARG A 848 -20.34 5.06 16.14
C ARG A 848 -19.79 6.37 16.70
N CYS A 849 -18.76 6.95 16.07
CA CYS A 849 -18.21 8.23 16.52
C CYS A 849 -19.27 9.34 16.49
N LEU A 850 -20.08 9.43 15.43
CA LEU A 850 -21.16 10.42 15.33
C LEU A 850 -22.26 10.18 16.38
N ALA A 851 -22.62 8.92 16.62
CA ALA A 851 -23.60 8.56 17.64
C ALA A 851 -23.16 8.95 19.06
N LEU A 852 -21.86 8.86 19.38
CA LEU A 852 -21.33 9.27 20.69
C LEU A 852 -21.50 10.76 20.97
N VAL A 853 -21.32 11.59 19.95
CA VAL A 853 -21.48 13.06 20.05
C VAL A 853 -22.89 13.53 19.69
N LYS A 854 -23.81 12.60 19.38
CA LYS A 854 -25.21 12.87 19.00
C LYS A 854 -25.36 13.80 17.80
N ASP A 855 -24.48 13.65 16.81
CA ASP A 855 -24.50 14.44 15.57
C ASP A 855 -25.45 13.83 14.54
N TYR A 856 -26.75 14.01 14.77
CA TYR A 856 -27.79 13.36 13.96
C TYR A 856 -27.84 13.84 12.51
N ASP A 857 -27.52 15.11 12.27
CA ASP A 857 -27.50 15.68 10.91
C ASP A 857 -26.45 14.99 10.03
N GLU A 858 -25.24 14.76 10.56
CA GLU A 858 -24.19 14.05 9.84
C GLU A 858 -24.51 12.56 9.65
N ILE A 859 -25.20 11.92 10.60
CA ILE A 859 -25.69 10.54 10.46
C ILE A 859 -26.65 10.43 9.27
N ILE A 860 -27.62 11.34 9.16
CA ILE A 860 -28.57 11.36 8.05
C ILE A 860 -27.86 11.67 6.72
N SER A 861 -26.99 12.69 6.68
CA SER A 861 -26.18 13.02 5.49
C SER A 861 -25.35 11.83 5.00
N THR A 862 -24.76 11.08 5.94
CA THR A 862 -23.97 9.88 5.61
C THR A 862 -24.87 8.75 5.11
N LEU A 863 -26.06 8.55 5.68
CA LEU A 863 -27.05 7.59 5.17
C LEU A 863 -27.53 7.92 3.76
N GLU A 864 -27.79 9.20 3.47
CA GLU A 864 -28.14 9.67 2.13
C GLU A 864 -27.00 9.40 1.13
N TRP A 865 -25.75 9.65 1.53
CA TRP A 865 -24.59 9.28 0.73
C TRP A 865 -24.51 7.77 0.49
N MET A 866 -24.78 6.94 1.51
CA MET A 866 -24.81 5.49 1.37
C MET A 866 -25.92 5.03 0.40
N ALA A 867 -27.12 5.62 0.49
CA ALA A 867 -28.24 5.28 -0.38
C ALA A 867 -27.93 5.62 -1.85
N ARG A 868 -27.37 6.81 -2.10
CA ARG A 868 -26.92 7.25 -3.43
C ARG A 868 -25.82 6.36 -4.04
N ASN A 869 -25.04 5.68 -3.20
CA ASN A 869 -23.94 4.81 -3.63
C ASN A 869 -24.20 3.31 -3.35
N SER A 870 -25.46 2.94 -3.11
CA SER A 870 -25.88 1.60 -2.69
C SER A 870 -25.40 0.48 -3.62
N LYS A 871 -25.48 0.66 -4.94
CA LYS A 871 -25.00 -0.32 -5.94
C LYS A 871 -23.51 -0.61 -5.79
N TYR A 872 -22.69 0.44 -5.64
CA TYR A 872 -21.25 0.30 -5.50
C TYR A 872 -20.87 -0.32 -4.14
N LEU A 873 -21.56 0.07 -3.06
CA LEU A 873 -21.37 -0.55 -1.74
C LEU A 873 -21.75 -2.04 -1.76
N LYS A 874 -22.78 -2.42 -2.52
CA LYS A 874 -23.14 -3.83 -2.74
C LYS A 874 -22.04 -4.58 -3.49
N ASP A 875 -21.49 -4.01 -4.56
CA ASP A 875 -20.39 -4.63 -5.32
C ASP A 875 -19.15 -4.85 -4.45
N ILE A 876 -18.82 -3.90 -3.57
CA ILE A 876 -17.76 -4.07 -2.56
C ILE A 876 -18.11 -5.21 -1.61
N LEU A 877 -19.33 -5.20 -1.07
CA LEU A 877 -19.77 -6.18 -0.09
C LEU A 877 -19.75 -7.62 -0.65
N ASP A 878 -20.11 -7.79 -1.91
CA ASP A 878 -20.09 -9.09 -2.60
C ASP A 878 -18.66 -9.59 -2.88
N GLN A 879 -17.67 -8.70 -2.93
CA GLN A 879 -16.26 -9.07 -3.05
C GLN A 879 -15.63 -9.51 -1.71
N GLU A 880 -16.28 -9.20 -0.58
CA GLU A 880 -15.77 -9.48 0.75
C GLU A 880 -16.12 -10.90 1.25
N SER A 881 -15.77 -11.19 2.51
CA SER A 881 -16.19 -12.42 3.19
C SER A 881 -17.70 -12.40 3.51
N PRO A 882 -18.36 -13.56 3.62
CA PRO A 882 -19.76 -13.64 4.08
C PRO A 882 -20.01 -12.86 5.40
N ASP A 883 -19.08 -12.96 6.36
CA ASP A 883 -19.09 -12.21 7.63
C ASP A 883 -19.16 -10.69 7.48
N SER A 884 -18.73 -10.16 6.33
CA SER A 884 -18.78 -8.73 6.07
C SER A 884 -20.21 -8.22 5.95
N ARG A 885 -21.17 -9.08 5.56
CA ARG A 885 -22.60 -8.72 5.55
C ARG A 885 -23.13 -8.46 6.95
N LEU A 886 -22.76 -9.31 7.91
CA LEU A 886 -23.08 -9.10 9.33
C LEU A 886 -22.43 -7.82 9.86
N LYS A 887 -21.17 -7.54 9.50
CA LYS A 887 -20.49 -6.29 9.89
C LYS A 887 -21.11 -5.05 9.25
N PHE A 888 -21.58 -5.16 8.01
CA PHE A 888 -22.30 -4.09 7.33
C PHE A 888 -23.65 -3.82 8.00
N ARG A 889 -24.37 -4.87 8.44
CA ARG A 889 -25.64 -4.77 9.19
C ARG A 889 -25.50 -3.95 10.48
N ARG A 890 -24.35 -4.04 11.17
CA ARG A 890 -24.06 -3.28 12.41
C ARG A 890 -24.15 -1.76 12.25
N ILE A 891 -23.98 -1.23 11.05
CA ILE A 891 -24.14 0.20 10.78
C ILE A 891 -25.55 0.65 11.15
N PHE A 892 -26.55 -0.08 10.65
CA PHE A 892 -27.96 0.25 10.85
C PHE A 892 -28.38 0.03 12.31
N ILE A 893 -27.84 -0.98 12.97
CA ILE A 893 -28.07 -1.22 14.41
C ILE A 893 -27.61 -0.02 15.24
N VAL A 894 -26.41 0.52 14.97
CA VAL A 894 -25.91 1.71 15.68
C VAL A 894 -26.81 2.92 15.46
N ILE A 895 -27.31 3.11 14.25
CA ILE A 895 -28.22 4.22 13.90
C ILE A 895 -29.57 4.07 14.60
N ALA A 896 -30.11 2.85 14.63
CA ALA A 896 -31.37 2.58 15.34
C ALA A 896 -31.23 2.90 16.82
N ILE A 897 -30.13 2.48 17.46
CA ILE A 897 -29.84 2.79 18.87
C ILE A 897 -29.67 4.31 19.08
N SER A 898 -28.98 5.01 18.19
CA SER A 898 -28.72 6.45 18.37
C SER A 898 -29.95 7.31 18.13
N CYS A 899 -30.80 6.95 17.15
CA CYS A 899 -31.94 7.76 16.76
C CYS A 899 -33.21 7.44 17.55
N GLN A 900 -33.21 6.38 18.39
CA GLN A 900 -34.39 5.95 19.14
C GLN A 900 -35.02 7.10 19.93
N GLY A 901 -36.29 7.40 19.66
CA GLY A 901 -37.04 8.46 20.36
C GLY A 901 -36.67 9.89 19.94
N THR A 902 -35.90 10.05 18.86
CA THR A 902 -35.56 11.36 18.27
C THR A 902 -36.40 11.66 17.03
N SER A 903 -36.48 12.93 16.62
CA SER A 903 -37.16 13.33 15.37
C SER A 903 -36.52 12.75 14.11
N PHE A 904 -35.26 12.30 14.18
CA PHE A 904 -34.50 11.79 13.05
C PHE A 904 -34.75 10.29 12.76
N GLU A 905 -35.37 9.56 13.70
CA GLU A 905 -35.64 8.11 13.56
C GLU A 905 -36.44 7.80 12.30
N LEU A 906 -37.50 8.56 12.06
CA LEU A 906 -38.43 8.32 10.97
C LEU A 906 -37.75 8.56 9.61
N SER A 907 -36.88 9.57 9.52
CA SER A 907 -36.06 9.86 8.34
C SER A 907 -35.03 8.75 8.09
N ALA A 908 -34.31 8.31 9.13
CA ALA A 908 -33.36 7.21 9.01
C ALA A 908 -34.05 5.90 8.57
N ARG A 909 -35.22 5.60 9.13
CA ARG A 909 -36.00 4.40 8.79
C ARG A 909 -36.49 4.41 7.35
N ARG A 910 -36.94 5.56 6.84
CA ARG A 910 -37.29 5.74 5.42
C ARG A 910 -36.09 5.54 4.49
N LEU A 911 -34.93 6.12 4.81
CA LEU A 911 -33.72 5.95 4.01
C LEU A 911 -33.26 4.49 3.97
N ILE A 912 -33.29 3.79 5.10
CA ILE A 912 -32.90 2.38 5.16
C ILE A 912 -33.88 1.50 4.36
N ALA A 913 -35.18 1.76 4.46
CA ALA A 913 -36.20 1.05 3.70
C ALA A 913 -36.13 1.32 2.18
N SER A 914 -35.51 2.42 1.75
CA SER A 914 -35.39 2.77 0.32
C SER A 914 -34.44 1.85 -0.47
N VAL A 915 -33.62 1.04 0.23
CA VAL A 915 -32.65 0.14 -0.38
C VAL A 915 -32.91 -1.29 0.09
N ASP A 916 -33.57 -2.08 -0.76
CA ASP A 916 -33.96 -3.47 -0.45
C ASP A 916 -32.77 -4.35 -0.01
N ALA A 917 -31.59 -4.09 -0.58
CA ALA A 917 -30.37 -4.87 -0.30
C ALA A 917 -29.88 -4.78 1.16
N TRP A 918 -30.40 -3.86 1.97
CA TRP A 918 -29.97 -3.64 3.36
C TRP A 918 -30.75 -4.46 4.39
N GLY A 919 -31.85 -5.12 4.00
CA GLY A 919 -32.64 -5.97 4.89
C GLY A 919 -33.53 -5.19 5.87
N GLY A 920 -33.89 -3.94 5.55
CA GLY A 920 -34.85 -3.14 6.32
C GLY A 920 -34.32 -2.60 7.66
N TRP A 921 -35.22 -2.10 8.51
CA TRP A 921 -34.87 -1.59 9.84
C TRP A 921 -34.41 -2.71 10.78
N PRO A 922 -33.44 -2.48 11.69
CA PRO A 922 -33.02 -3.49 12.68
C PRO A 922 -34.15 -3.98 13.57
N THR A 923 -34.09 -5.26 13.95
CA THR A 923 -34.98 -5.86 14.95
C THR A 923 -34.46 -5.63 16.37
N ASP A 924 -35.34 -5.74 17.37
CA ASP A 924 -34.95 -5.59 18.78
C ASP A 924 -33.96 -6.68 19.21
N GLU A 925 -34.09 -7.90 18.68
CA GLU A 925 -33.13 -9.00 18.88
C GLU A 925 -31.74 -8.65 18.37
N GLU A 926 -31.62 -8.10 17.15
CA GLU A 926 -30.34 -7.65 16.58
C GLU A 926 -29.69 -6.54 17.44
N ILE A 927 -30.52 -5.65 18.00
CA ILE A 927 -30.06 -4.56 18.87
C ILE A 927 -29.53 -5.12 20.19
N ASP A 928 -30.26 -6.04 20.82
CA ASP A 928 -29.86 -6.62 22.10
C ASP A 928 -28.65 -7.54 21.95
N GLU A 929 -28.57 -8.33 20.87
CA GLU A 929 -27.38 -9.11 20.53
C GLU A 929 -26.17 -8.19 20.34
N TYR A 930 -26.33 -7.06 19.63
CA TYR A 930 -25.26 -6.10 19.45
C TYR A 930 -24.79 -5.48 20.78
N LYS A 931 -25.70 -5.14 21.69
CA LYS A 931 -25.35 -4.63 23.03
C LYS A 931 -24.57 -5.68 23.84
N HIS A 932 -24.99 -6.94 23.82
CA HIS A 932 -24.34 -8.04 24.54
C HIS A 932 -22.96 -8.41 23.97
N ASN A 933 -22.84 -8.42 22.64
CA ASN A 933 -21.59 -8.74 21.94
C ASN A 933 -20.61 -7.56 21.85
N SER A 934 -21.08 -6.35 22.12
CA SER A 934 -20.24 -5.17 22.25
C SER A 934 -19.53 -5.21 23.61
N SER A 935 -18.19 -5.29 23.61
CA SER A 935 -17.37 -5.24 24.83
C SER A 935 -17.86 -4.12 25.78
N PRO A 936 -17.75 -4.25 27.11
CA PRO A 936 -18.16 -3.21 28.07
C PRO A 936 -17.49 -1.84 27.84
N SER A 937 -16.35 -1.80 27.13
CA SER A 937 -15.66 -0.57 26.68
C SER A 937 -16.27 0.09 25.43
N SER A 938 -17.21 -0.59 24.77
CA SER A 938 -17.75 -0.26 23.45
C SER A 938 -19.23 0.12 23.46
N SER A 939 -19.86 0.17 24.64
CA SER A 939 -21.20 0.71 24.84
C SER A 939 -21.21 2.23 24.61
N ILE A 940 -22.29 2.76 24.02
CA ILE A 940 -22.50 4.21 23.90
C ILE A 940 -22.88 4.74 25.30
N PRO A 941 -22.22 5.78 25.84
CA PRO A 941 -22.58 6.35 27.14
C PRO A 941 -24.04 6.82 27.17
N GLY A 942 -24.83 6.40 28.16
CA GLY A 942 -26.25 6.75 28.33
C GLY A 942 -27.25 5.61 28.07
N LEU A 943 -26.79 4.37 27.91
CA LEU A 943 -27.63 3.17 27.69
C LEU A 943 -27.51 2.12 28.82
N ARG A 944 -27.19 2.55 30.04
CA ARG A 944 -27.49 1.78 31.26
C ARG A 944 -28.65 2.42 31.98
#